data_AF-A0A5J4XE57-F1
#
_entry.id   AF-A0A5J4XE57-F1
#
_cell.length_a   1.000
_cell.length_b   1.000
_cell.length_c   1.000
_cell.angle_alpha   90.00
_cell.angle_beta   90.00
_cell.angle_gamma   90.00
#
_symmetry.space_group_name_H-M   'P 1'
#
loop_
_entity.id
_entity.type
_entity.pdbx_description
1 polymer ?
#
loop_
_entity_poly.entity_id
_entity_poly.type
_entity_poly.pdbx_seq_one_letter_code
_entity_poly.pdbx_strand_id
1 'polypeptide(L)'
;MRLWSYLVSGTLLFTLGAQARFVVEQSALTIKFPVSGRQAHPDGFDMSLANFGAPQYGGSLVGKLVYVDPDHGLDFTCSPECKYACSDFSQAHPPFKLGHTGEDADTNFVMMVDRGPTSTGEKACKFAVKVWNAQQAGAQAVIVVNYEDAHTTMEAPDEDDESSYKYLRNITIPAAFVTKTTGDALKTLVAKKGTTQEEVIVVMDWTDALPKADKVEWEFWTNSNDQCGAVCDVQKEFIKEFVPVARELEKNWTQFSPHYIVWVCPRVYRQTAECQSQCIHQGRYCTPDPDGDMENGYSGADVVQLANQSGQSLRWWEYVTKFGEECTMSGNNYNEACAERVFSELNGDAWSSLSALRNCIGNIQEDRDNSIMEAEMTSQRGDADTGEVFILPTIRINNGQYRGKLAYAEVLQAICAGFSYGAEPSVCMQEDTCREGSQPDTDCKANTDGKTKCKRTIDGYECVCGDGYVPSDNGRTCLKINQCSASEADLHPDCTCERCACHDIPGSANYECLKDLEDECASSDHGGCWHQDYTVNGKTKTYSACKDNLEQYQTNAANGRDPQSTPLHICQCPSCFTAFAKSNGVIECVPKCDLADCDESTGVCSEAGSGKGGLALWAVLLIVVGAAGVLAAGGFAVYKYRIRTQMHQEIRAIMSQYMPLESDGTQEEKETLTNA
;
A
#
# COMPACT_ATOMS: atom_id res chain seq x y z
N MET A 1 30.49 -43.91 38.90
CA MET A 1 30.74 -45.07 38.01
C MET A 1 29.41 -45.67 37.62
N ARG A 2 29.06 -45.64 36.33
CA ARG A 2 28.00 -46.44 35.64
C ARG A 2 26.54 -46.19 36.06
N LEU A 3 25.52 -46.19 35.20
CA LEU A 3 25.30 -46.03 33.76
C LEU A 3 23.75 -46.17 33.59
N TRP A 4 23.10 -45.24 32.86
CA TRP A 4 21.89 -45.42 32.00
C TRP A 4 20.54 -45.88 32.62
N SER A 5 19.34 -45.63 32.08
CA SER A 5 18.72 -44.73 31.08
C SER A 5 17.28 -45.25 30.92
N TYR A 6 16.22 -44.44 31.05
CA TYR A 6 14.90 -44.59 30.39
C TYR A 6 14.17 -43.22 30.51
N LEU A 7 14.20 -42.34 29.50
CA LEU A 7 13.29 -42.22 28.34
C LEU A 7 11.80 -42.06 28.69
N VAL A 8 11.33 -40.81 28.78
CA VAL A 8 10.03 -40.37 28.24
C VAL A 8 10.21 -38.95 27.70
N SER A 9 10.59 -38.84 26.43
CA SER A 9 10.42 -37.61 25.65
C SER A 9 9.03 -37.64 25.03
N GLY A 10 8.11 -36.84 25.56
CA GLY A 10 6.84 -36.52 24.90
C GLY A 10 7.06 -35.36 23.95
N THR A 11 7.36 -35.64 22.69
CA THR A 11 7.28 -34.68 21.60
C THR A 11 5.81 -34.39 21.32
N LEU A 12 5.31 -33.23 21.77
CA LEU A 12 4.09 -32.64 21.21
C LEU A 12 4.44 -32.17 19.79
N LEU A 13 4.04 -32.94 18.78
CA LEU A 13 3.86 -32.37 17.43
C LEU A 13 2.63 -31.47 17.49
N PHE A 14 2.85 -30.16 17.61
CA PHE A 14 1.89 -29.18 17.11
C PHE A 14 1.99 -29.19 15.58
N THR A 15 1.17 -30.00 14.93
CA THR A 15 0.81 -29.73 13.54
C THR A 15 -0.09 -28.50 13.56
N LEU A 16 0.49 -27.31 13.45
CA LEU A 16 -0.20 -26.13 12.96
C LEU A 16 -0.58 -26.45 11.51
N GLY A 17 -1.78 -26.96 11.30
CA GLY A 17 -2.41 -26.87 10.00
C GLY A 17 -2.64 -25.39 9.74
N ALA A 18 -1.74 -24.75 9.02
CA ALA A 18 -2.03 -23.48 8.37
C ALA A 18 -3.16 -23.77 7.38
N GLN A 19 -4.40 -23.49 7.79
CA GLN A 19 -5.48 -23.39 6.83
C GLN A 19 -5.25 -22.08 6.09
N ALA A 20 -4.99 -22.17 4.79
CA ALA A 20 -5.02 -21.01 3.92
C ALA A 20 -6.38 -20.31 4.08
N ARG A 21 -6.36 -18.98 4.16
CA ARG A 21 -7.55 -18.15 4.28
C ARG A 21 -7.61 -17.22 3.09
N PHE A 22 -8.81 -16.75 2.76
CA PHE A 22 -8.91 -15.64 1.81
C PHE A 22 -8.21 -14.40 2.39
N VAL A 23 -7.33 -13.80 1.59
CA VAL A 23 -6.64 -12.56 1.95
C VAL A 23 -7.32 -11.40 1.25
N VAL A 24 -7.82 -10.45 2.05
CA VAL A 24 -8.38 -9.20 1.53
C VAL A 24 -7.24 -8.22 1.33
N GLU A 25 -6.99 -7.86 0.08
CA GLU A 25 -5.97 -6.87 -0.27
C GLU A 25 -6.38 -5.48 0.21
N GLN A 26 -5.50 -4.87 1.00
CA GLN A 26 -5.69 -3.58 1.62
C GLN A 26 -4.66 -2.58 1.11
N SER A 27 -5.05 -1.31 1.15
CA SER A 27 -4.17 -0.18 0.88
C SER A 27 -4.55 0.98 1.80
N ALA A 28 -3.86 2.12 1.66
CA ALA A 28 -4.01 3.23 2.59
C ALA A 28 -4.97 4.32 2.09
N LEU A 29 -5.77 4.84 3.02
CA LEU A 29 -6.61 6.03 2.86
C LEU A 29 -6.24 7.05 3.93
N THR A 30 -5.83 8.26 3.53
CA THR A 30 -5.45 9.31 4.48
C THR A 30 -6.24 10.59 4.28
N ILE A 31 -6.40 11.38 5.35
CA ILE A 31 -7.05 12.69 5.29
C ILE A 31 -5.97 13.76 5.06
N LYS A 32 -6.04 14.44 3.91
CA LYS A 32 -5.19 15.59 3.61
C LYS A 32 -5.78 16.87 4.22
N PHE A 33 -7.08 17.07 4.18
CA PHE A 33 -7.72 18.25 4.73
C PHE A 33 -9.12 17.88 5.25
N PRO A 34 -9.62 18.47 6.34
CA PRO A 34 -9.00 19.51 7.17
C PRO A 34 -7.86 18.99 8.05
N VAL A 35 -6.99 19.90 8.52
CA VAL A 35 -5.83 19.56 9.38
C VAL A 35 -6.29 18.88 10.68
N SER A 36 -7.45 19.27 11.21
CA SER A 36 -8.07 18.64 12.38
C SER A 36 -8.40 17.17 12.13
N GLY A 37 -8.91 16.83 10.95
CA GLY A 37 -9.17 15.44 10.54
C GLY A 37 -7.87 14.64 10.41
N ARG A 38 -6.84 15.23 9.79
CA ARG A 38 -5.51 14.62 9.69
C ARG A 38 -4.88 14.35 11.07
N GLN A 39 -5.01 15.29 12.01
CA GLN A 39 -4.48 15.14 13.37
C GLN A 39 -5.26 14.11 14.20
N ALA A 40 -6.57 13.97 13.96
CA ALA A 40 -7.39 12.96 14.63
C ALA A 40 -7.09 11.54 14.13
N HIS A 41 -6.62 11.41 12.88
CA HIS A 41 -6.31 10.13 12.23
C HIS A 41 -4.92 10.18 11.57
N PRO A 42 -3.84 10.26 12.36
CA PRO A 42 -2.49 10.47 11.84
C PRO A 42 -1.98 9.28 11.01
N ASP A 43 -2.39 8.06 11.36
CA ASP A 43 -2.01 6.82 10.67
C ASP A 43 -2.89 6.52 9.45
N GLY A 44 -3.94 7.32 9.21
CA GLY A 44 -4.94 7.05 8.17
C GLY A 44 -5.87 5.89 8.50
N PHE A 45 -6.38 5.25 7.45
CA PHE A 45 -7.29 4.12 7.49
C PHE A 45 -6.92 3.08 6.44
N ASP A 46 -7.27 1.82 6.72
CA ASP A 46 -7.21 0.77 5.72
C ASP A 46 -8.41 0.83 4.78
N MET A 47 -8.16 0.62 3.49
CA MET A 47 -9.18 0.46 2.46
C MET A 47 -8.97 -0.85 1.71
N SER A 48 -10.04 -1.62 1.49
CA SER A 48 -9.97 -2.86 0.70
C SER A 48 -10.23 -2.58 -0.77
N LEU A 49 -9.47 -3.24 -1.64
CA LEU A 49 -9.50 -2.98 -3.08
C LEU A 49 -10.62 -3.78 -3.77
N ALA A 50 -11.28 -3.16 -4.76
CA ALA A 50 -12.24 -3.84 -5.63
C ALA A 50 -11.53 -4.70 -6.69
N ASN A 51 -12.11 -5.85 -7.04
CA ASN A 51 -11.61 -6.66 -8.16
C ASN A 51 -12.09 -6.16 -9.55
N PHE A 52 -12.48 -4.89 -9.65
CA PHE A 52 -12.90 -4.23 -10.89
C PHE A 52 -12.53 -2.74 -10.83
N GLY A 53 -12.66 -2.04 -11.95
CA GLY A 53 -12.24 -0.64 -12.09
C GLY A 53 -10.73 -0.51 -12.28
N ALA A 54 -10.20 0.72 -12.16
CA ALA A 54 -8.80 1.02 -12.46
C ALA A 54 -8.06 1.59 -11.22
N PRO A 55 -7.53 0.73 -10.33
CA PRO A 55 -6.67 1.16 -9.23
C PRO A 55 -5.32 1.67 -9.72
N GLN A 56 -4.79 2.65 -8.99
CA GLN A 56 -3.61 3.42 -9.39
C GLN A 56 -2.32 2.83 -8.79
N TYR A 57 -2.07 1.53 -9.03
CA TYR A 57 -0.89 0.84 -8.50
C TYR A 57 0.41 1.62 -8.76
N GLY A 58 1.23 1.78 -7.71
CA GLY A 58 2.46 2.56 -7.76
C GLY A 58 2.26 4.07 -7.56
N GLY A 59 1.06 4.54 -7.28
CA GLY A 59 0.77 5.94 -7.04
C GLY A 59 -0.45 6.18 -6.15
N SER A 60 -0.96 7.41 -6.20
CA SER A 60 -2.02 7.87 -5.30
C SER A 60 -2.99 8.80 -6.03
N LEU A 61 -4.26 8.78 -5.61
CA LEU A 61 -5.29 9.70 -6.06
C LEU A 61 -5.66 10.65 -4.92
N VAL A 62 -5.48 11.95 -5.14
CA VAL A 62 -5.96 12.99 -4.23
C VAL A 62 -7.30 13.52 -4.75
N GLY A 63 -8.29 13.62 -3.87
CA GLY A 63 -9.57 14.20 -4.25
C GLY A 63 -10.44 14.68 -3.09
N LYS A 64 -11.39 15.55 -3.42
CA LYS A 64 -12.42 16.07 -2.53
C LYS A 64 -13.47 15.00 -2.27
N LEU A 65 -13.64 14.65 -1.00
CA LEU A 65 -14.60 13.66 -0.55
C LEU A 65 -16.01 14.25 -0.56
N VAL A 66 -16.94 13.56 -1.22
CA VAL A 66 -18.36 13.93 -1.28
C VAL A 66 -19.19 12.74 -0.83
N TYR A 67 -20.05 12.95 0.16
CA TYR A 67 -21.03 11.94 0.59
C TYR A 67 -22.41 12.32 0.07
N VAL A 68 -23.00 11.44 -0.73
CA VAL A 68 -24.25 11.69 -1.48
C VAL A 68 -25.49 11.43 -0.62
N ASP A 69 -25.67 12.26 0.40
CA ASP A 69 -26.73 12.12 1.40
C ASP A 69 -27.34 13.49 1.76
N PRO A 70 -28.69 13.60 1.85
CA PRO A 70 -29.35 14.87 2.15
C PRO A 70 -28.92 15.51 3.47
N ASP A 71 -28.65 14.69 4.50
CA ASP A 71 -28.25 15.18 5.83
C ASP A 71 -26.81 15.73 5.83
N HIS A 72 -26.05 15.43 4.78
CA HIS A 72 -24.65 15.84 4.61
C HIS A 72 -24.50 16.99 3.61
N GLY A 73 -25.60 17.71 3.38
CA GLY A 73 -25.54 19.06 2.84
C GLY A 73 -25.79 19.19 1.36
N LEU A 74 -26.25 18.14 0.70
CA LEU A 74 -26.64 18.17 -0.70
C LEU A 74 -28.18 18.15 -0.81
N ASP A 75 -28.73 19.07 -1.60
CA ASP A 75 -30.18 19.25 -1.72
C ASP A 75 -30.71 18.50 -2.96
N PHE A 76 -30.72 17.16 -2.89
CA PHE A 76 -31.32 16.29 -3.91
C PHE A 76 -31.94 15.03 -3.30
N THR A 77 -32.89 14.43 -4.04
CA THR A 77 -33.61 13.23 -3.62
C THR A 77 -33.54 12.13 -4.68
N CYS A 78 -33.43 10.86 -4.26
CA CYS A 78 -33.41 9.68 -5.13
C CYS A 78 -34.32 8.58 -4.58
N SER A 79 -34.74 7.67 -5.46
CA SER A 79 -35.38 6.41 -5.10
C SER A 79 -34.70 5.25 -5.85
N PRO A 80 -34.07 4.28 -5.17
CA PRO A 80 -33.75 4.24 -3.74
C PRO A 80 -32.87 5.41 -3.28
N GLU A 81 -32.68 5.58 -1.96
CA GLU A 81 -31.89 6.68 -1.39
C GLU A 81 -30.51 6.83 -2.06
N CYS A 82 -30.11 8.08 -2.30
CA CYS A 82 -28.92 8.40 -3.09
C CYS A 82 -27.62 7.87 -2.49
N LYS A 83 -27.56 7.76 -1.16
CA LYS A 83 -26.41 7.21 -0.44
C LYS A 83 -26.07 5.79 -0.86
N TYR A 84 -27.04 5.04 -1.41
CA TYR A 84 -26.80 3.69 -1.92
C TYR A 84 -26.33 3.64 -3.37
N ALA A 85 -26.40 4.74 -4.12
CA ALA A 85 -26.00 4.83 -5.54
C ALA A 85 -26.59 3.73 -6.45
N CYS A 86 -27.81 3.25 -6.14
CA CYS A 86 -28.45 2.17 -6.90
C CYS A 86 -29.19 2.63 -8.16
N SER A 87 -29.34 3.94 -8.34
CA SER A 87 -29.97 4.57 -9.51
C SER A 87 -29.03 5.61 -10.12
N ASP A 88 -29.22 5.91 -11.41
CA ASP A 88 -28.48 6.95 -12.11
C ASP A 88 -28.78 8.33 -11.49
N PHE A 89 -27.75 9.07 -11.10
CA PHE A 89 -27.88 10.39 -10.46
C PHE A 89 -28.51 11.47 -11.35
N SER A 90 -28.56 11.25 -12.67
CA SER A 90 -29.34 12.10 -13.58
C SER A 90 -30.86 12.03 -13.33
N GLN A 91 -31.33 10.98 -12.65
CA GLN A 91 -32.72 10.79 -12.24
C GLN A 91 -33.02 11.35 -10.84
N ALA A 92 -32.01 11.88 -10.14
CA ALA A 92 -32.23 12.58 -8.88
C ALA A 92 -33.09 13.84 -9.11
N HIS A 93 -33.74 14.32 -8.05
CA HIS A 93 -34.55 15.53 -8.10
C HIS A 93 -34.00 16.57 -7.12
N PRO A 94 -33.36 17.66 -7.62
CA PRO A 94 -32.96 17.88 -9.02
C PRO A 94 -31.83 16.91 -9.47
N PRO A 95 -31.58 16.77 -10.79
CA PRO A 95 -30.51 15.91 -11.30
C PRO A 95 -29.15 16.28 -10.72
N PHE A 96 -28.39 15.27 -10.29
CA PHE A 96 -27.10 15.46 -9.64
C PHE A 96 -25.94 15.09 -10.56
N LYS A 97 -24.95 15.99 -10.61
CA LYS A 97 -23.64 15.82 -11.27
C LYS A 97 -22.62 16.53 -10.41
N LEU A 98 -21.43 15.94 -10.28
CA LEU A 98 -20.27 16.61 -9.72
C LEU A 98 -19.80 17.68 -10.71
N GLY A 99 -19.52 18.87 -10.19
CA GLY A 99 -19.19 20.03 -11.00
C GLY A 99 -17.78 19.87 -11.59
N HIS A 100 -17.68 19.78 -12.91
CA HIS A 100 -16.40 19.86 -13.65
C HIS A 100 -16.34 21.14 -14.48
N THR A 101 -16.99 22.20 -13.99
CA THR A 101 -17.11 23.48 -14.70
C THR A 101 -16.88 24.64 -13.74
N GLY A 102 -16.37 25.77 -14.24
CA GLY A 102 -16.07 26.93 -13.41
C GLY A 102 -14.92 26.68 -12.43
N GLU A 103 -15.15 26.96 -11.14
CA GLU A 103 -14.13 26.83 -10.08
C GLU A 103 -13.73 25.37 -9.77
N ASP A 104 -14.55 24.39 -10.16
CA ASP A 104 -14.32 22.96 -9.90
C ASP A 104 -13.76 22.19 -11.11
N ALA A 105 -13.35 22.87 -12.19
CA ALA A 105 -12.95 22.21 -13.45
C ALA A 105 -11.77 21.21 -13.30
N ASP A 106 -10.85 21.46 -12.37
CA ASP A 106 -9.68 20.61 -12.11
C ASP A 106 -9.83 19.77 -10.82
N THR A 107 -11.05 19.72 -10.24
CA THR A 107 -11.28 19.02 -8.97
C THR A 107 -11.49 17.53 -9.19
N ASN A 108 -10.66 16.72 -8.54
CA ASN A 108 -10.93 15.29 -8.37
C ASN A 108 -11.94 15.07 -7.25
N PHE A 109 -13.04 14.39 -7.52
CA PHE A 109 -14.07 14.02 -6.56
C PHE A 109 -13.99 12.54 -6.22
N VAL A 110 -13.92 12.24 -4.93
CA VAL A 110 -14.04 10.90 -4.37
C VAL A 110 -15.45 10.78 -3.78
N MET A 111 -16.29 9.95 -4.38
CA MET A 111 -17.67 9.78 -3.92
C MET A 111 -17.75 8.67 -2.87
N MET A 112 -18.27 9.00 -1.69
CA MET A 112 -18.56 8.03 -0.64
C MET A 112 -20.03 7.60 -0.71
N VAL A 113 -20.27 6.29 -0.64
CA VAL A 113 -21.59 5.66 -0.72
C VAL A 113 -21.71 4.52 0.30
N ASP A 114 -22.92 4.15 0.66
CA ASP A 114 -23.22 3.04 1.56
C ASP A 114 -23.40 1.73 0.81
N ARG A 115 -22.95 0.62 1.42
CA ARG A 115 -23.05 -0.73 0.87
C ARG A 115 -24.48 -1.10 0.49
N GLY A 116 -25.48 -0.70 1.27
CA GLY A 116 -26.88 -0.94 0.94
C GLY A 116 -27.75 -0.94 2.19
N PRO A 117 -29.07 -0.89 1.99
CA PRO A 117 -30.01 -0.95 3.10
C PRO A 117 -30.00 -2.34 3.76
N THR A 118 -30.08 -2.35 5.08
CA THR A 118 -30.26 -3.57 5.90
C THR A 118 -31.72 -3.79 6.29
N SER A 119 -32.62 -2.87 5.93
CA SER A 119 -34.05 -2.89 6.23
C SER A 119 -34.80 -3.86 5.32
N THR A 120 -35.76 -4.59 5.88
CA THR A 120 -36.66 -5.47 5.12
C THR A 120 -37.55 -4.64 4.19
N GLY A 121 -37.41 -4.84 2.87
CA GLY A 121 -38.26 -4.21 1.85
C GLY A 121 -37.53 -3.29 0.87
N GLU A 122 -36.27 -2.91 1.14
CA GLU A 122 -35.43 -2.15 0.20
C GLU A 122 -34.47 -3.08 -0.55
N LYS A 123 -34.42 -2.96 -1.88
CA LYS A 123 -33.56 -3.81 -2.72
C LYS A 123 -32.16 -3.21 -2.80
N ALA A 124 -31.17 -3.91 -2.24
CA ALA A 124 -29.76 -3.58 -2.45
C ALA A 124 -29.34 -3.85 -3.91
N CYS A 125 -28.35 -3.09 -4.39
CA CYS A 125 -27.74 -3.28 -5.72
C CYS A 125 -26.28 -3.73 -5.60
N LYS A 126 -25.76 -4.35 -6.67
CA LYS A 126 -24.39 -4.85 -6.76
C LYS A 126 -23.36 -3.70 -6.68
N PHE A 127 -22.14 -3.99 -6.21
CA PHE A 127 -21.08 -2.97 -6.06
C PHE A 127 -20.74 -2.25 -7.37
N ALA A 128 -20.62 -2.98 -8.47
CA ALA A 128 -20.32 -2.41 -9.77
C ALA A 128 -21.38 -1.39 -10.25
N VAL A 129 -22.65 -1.59 -9.91
CA VAL A 129 -23.74 -0.64 -10.21
C VAL A 129 -23.51 0.69 -9.49
N LYS A 130 -23.09 0.64 -8.23
CA LYS A 130 -22.79 1.84 -7.43
C LYS A 130 -21.67 2.65 -8.04
N VAL A 131 -20.57 1.96 -8.37
CA VAL A 131 -19.37 2.59 -8.92
C VAL A 131 -19.65 3.15 -10.31
N TRP A 132 -20.41 2.43 -11.14
CA TRP A 132 -20.88 2.92 -12.42
C TRP A 132 -21.70 4.21 -12.28
N ASN A 133 -22.71 4.23 -11.41
CA ASN A 133 -23.57 5.41 -11.24
C ASN A 133 -22.78 6.61 -10.70
N ALA A 134 -21.86 6.39 -9.77
CA ALA A 134 -20.95 7.41 -9.27
C ALA A 134 -20.00 7.95 -10.37
N GLN A 135 -19.44 7.07 -11.20
CA GLN A 135 -18.65 7.46 -12.37
C GLN A 135 -19.47 8.31 -13.34
N GLN A 136 -20.70 7.89 -13.64
CA GLN A 136 -21.60 8.68 -14.49
C GLN A 136 -21.95 10.03 -13.86
N ALA A 137 -21.98 10.14 -12.52
CA ALA A 137 -22.14 11.41 -11.83
C ALA A 137 -20.88 12.31 -11.89
N GLY A 138 -19.75 11.80 -12.39
CA GLY A 138 -18.49 12.53 -12.52
C GLY A 138 -17.48 12.27 -11.40
N ALA A 139 -17.64 11.21 -10.61
CA ALA A 139 -16.63 10.85 -9.61
C ALA A 139 -15.38 10.29 -10.28
N GLN A 140 -14.21 10.59 -9.75
CA GLN A 140 -12.92 9.99 -10.14
C GLN A 140 -12.54 8.80 -9.26
N ALA A 141 -13.21 8.57 -8.14
CA ALA A 141 -13.10 7.35 -7.33
C ALA A 141 -14.31 7.15 -6.44
N VAL A 142 -14.48 5.93 -5.92
CA VAL A 142 -15.58 5.58 -5.02
C VAL A 142 -15.09 4.90 -3.74
N ILE A 143 -15.65 5.31 -2.60
CA ILE A 143 -15.49 4.65 -1.31
C ILE A 143 -16.85 4.06 -0.91
N VAL A 144 -16.93 2.74 -0.78
CA VAL A 144 -18.13 2.04 -0.30
C VAL A 144 -17.97 1.75 1.19
N VAL A 145 -18.90 2.25 1.99
CA VAL A 145 -18.92 2.09 3.45
C VAL A 145 -19.70 0.84 3.84
N ASN A 146 -19.07 -0.03 4.62
CA ASN A 146 -19.72 -1.23 5.15
C ASN A 146 -20.72 -0.90 6.28
N TYR A 147 -21.64 -1.81 6.54
CA TYR A 147 -22.52 -1.77 7.71
C TYR A 147 -21.90 -2.47 8.95
N GLU A 148 -20.73 -3.08 8.81
CA GLU A 148 -19.97 -3.79 9.86
C GLU A 148 -18.49 -3.36 9.89
N ASP A 149 -17.81 -3.60 11.01
CA ASP A 149 -16.36 -3.37 11.14
C ASP A 149 -15.54 -4.57 10.64
N ALA A 150 -15.82 -4.97 9.41
CA ALA A 150 -15.11 -6.03 8.71
C ALA A 150 -14.77 -5.59 7.28
N HIS A 151 -13.58 -5.95 6.84
CA HIS A 151 -13.15 -5.77 5.45
C HIS A 151 -13.71 -6.89 4.57
N THR A 152 -13.97 -6.57 3.31
CA THR A 152 -14.35 -7.54 2.28
C THR A 152 -13.77 -7.09 0.95
N THR A 153 -13.53 -8.04 0.05
CA THR A 153 -13.27 -7.72 -1.35
C THR A 153 -14.60 -7.46 -2.03
N MET A 154 -14.70 -6.38 -2.80
CA MET A 154 -15.85 -6.15 -3.68
C MET A 154 -15.64 -6.97 -4.94
N GLU A 155 -16.58 -7.87 -5.21
CA GLU A 155 -16.57 -8.71 -6.40
C GLU A 155 -17.35 -8.07 -7.54
N ALA A 156 -16.86 -8.25 -8.76
CA ALA A 156 -17.58 -8.01 -9.98
C ALA A 156 -18.85 -8.89 -10.05
N PRO A 157 -19.89 -8.44 -10.77
CA PRO A 157 -21.16 -9.16 -10.87
C PRO A 157 -21.02 -10.53 -11.58
N ASP A 158 -21.87 -11.49 -11.18
CA ASP A 158 -21.87 -12.90 -11.64
C ASP A 158 -21.98 -13.08 -13.17
N GLU A 159 -21.57 -14.26 -13.63
CA GLU A 159 -21.43 -14.68 -15.05
C GLU A 159 -22.76 -14.66 -15.83
N ASP A 160 -23.90 -14.84 -15.15
CA ASP A 160 -25.24 -14.99 -15.77
C ASP A 160 -25.97 -13.67 -16.10
N ASP A 161 -25.34 -12.52 -15.85
CA ASP A 161 -26.00 -11.22 -15.97
C ASP A 161 -25.40 -10.42 -17.14
N GLU A 162 -26.16 -10.18 -18.22
CA GLU A 162 -25.73 -9.35 -19.36
C GLU A 162 -25.26 -7.95 -18.92
N SER A 163 -25.75 -7.43 -17.79
CA SER A 163 -25.29 -6.15 -17.25
C SER A 163 -23.85 -6.20 -16.71
N SER A 164 -23.33 -7.39 -16.37
CA SER A 164 -21.95 -7.63 -15.95
C SER A 164 -20.94 -7.17 -17.00
N TYR A 165 -21.21 -7.43 -18.29
CA TYR A 165 -20.32 -7.02 -19.39
C TYR A 165 -20.14 -5.50 -19.44
N LYS A 166 -21.25 -4.76 -19.28
CA LYS A 166 -21.23 -3.29 -19.29
C LYS A 166 -20.30 -2.75 -18.20
N TYR A 167 -20.35 -3.33 -17.01
CA TYR A 167 -19.58 -2.82 -15.87
C TYR A 167 -18.11 -3.24 -15.91
N LEU A 168 -17.83 -4.50 -16.23
CA LEU A 168 -16.47 -5.05 -16.30
C LEU A 168 -15.56 -4.24 -17.23
N ARG A 169 -16.08 -3.77 -18.37
CA ARG A 169 -15.29 -2.98 -19.35
C ARG A 169 -15.28 -1.48 -19.10
N ASN A 170 -16.42 -0.91 -18.70
CA ASN A 170 -16.61 0.54 -18.78
C ASN A 170 -16.40 1.27 -17.45
N ILE A 171 -16.21 0.55 -16.33
CA ILE A 171 -15.76 1.19 -15.09
C ILE A 171 -14.26 1.47 -15.20
N THR A 172 -13.91 2.75 -15.18
CA THR A 172 -12.54 3.26 -15.35
C THR A 172 -12.01 3.97 -14.12
N ILE A 173 -12.80 4.03 -13.04
CA ILE A 173 -12.39 4.66 -11.79
C ILE A 173 -12.06 3.61 -10.73
N PRO A 174 -11.13 3.89 -9.80
CA PRO A 174 -10.87 3.03 -8.66
C PRO A 174 -12.06 3.00 -7.70
N ALA A 175 -12.26 1.84 -7.07
CA ALA A 175 -13.24 1.65 -6.02
C ALA A 175 -12.59 0.97 -4.81
N ALA A 176 -12.89 1.49 -3.62
CA ALA A 176 -12.38 0.97 -2.37
C ALA A 176 -13.50 0.77 -1.35
N PHE A 177 -13.29 -0.17 -0.43
CA PHE A 177 -14.26 -0.56 0.58
C PHE A 177 -13.69 -0.29 1.96
N VAL A 178 -14.47 0.34 2.84
CA VAL A 178 -14.02 0.71 4.20
C VAL A 178 -14.97 0.17 5.26
N THR A 179 -14.46 -0.03 6.46
CA THR A 179 -15.26 -0.45 7.62
C THR A 179 -16.31 0.59 8.00
N LYS A 180 -17.30 0.18 8.78
CA LYS A 180 -18.30 1.09 9.35
C LYS A 180 -17.64 2.23 10.14
N THR A 181 -16.68 1.91 11.01
CA THR A 181 -15.99 2.89 11.86
C THR A 181 -15.26 3.94 11.02
N THR A 182 -14.54 3.53 9.97
CA THR A 182 -13.88 4.46 9.04
C THR A 182 -14.90 5.34 8.33
N GLY A 183 -15.98 4.73 7.81
CA GLY A 183 -17.05 5.47 7.15
C GLY A 183 -17.72 6.51 8.06
N ASP A 184 -18.03 6.15 9.30
CA ASP A 184 -18.65 7.07 10.27
C ASP A 184 -17.73 8.25 10.61
N ALA A 185 -16.41 8.02 10.73
CA ALA A 185 -15.42 9.07 10.92
C ALA A 185 -15.41 10.05 9.73
N LEU A 186 -15.38 9.53 8.50
CA LEU A 186 -15.42 10.34 7.28
C LEU A 186 -16.74 11.11 7.13
N LYS A 187 -17.88 10.47 7.41
CA LYS A 187 -19.22 11.11 7.41
C LYS A 187 -19.28 12.29 8.37
N THR A 188 -18.70 12.12 9.56
CA THR A 188 -18.63 13.18 10.57
C THR A 188 -17.81 14.39 10.10
N LEU A 189 -16.78 14.18 9.27
CA LEU A 189 -15.96 15.26 8.71
C LEU A 189 -16.68 16.03 7.61
N VAL A 190 -17.42 15.34 6.73
CA VAL A 190 -18.15 15.97 5.61
C VAL A 190 -19.50 16.57 6.01
N ALA A 191 -19.99 16.28 7.23
CA ALA A 191 -21.24 16.82 7.75
C ALA A 191 -21.19 18.36 7.86
N LYS A 192 -22.29 19.03 7.49
CA LYS A 192 -22.41 20.50 7.59
C LYS A 192 -22.28 20.96 9.06
N LYS A 193 -21.34 21.88 9.32
CA LYS A 193 -21.19 22.58 10.61
C LYS A 193 -21.62 24.04 10.46
N GLY A 194 -22.87 24.34 10.84
CA GLY A 194 -23.42 25.69 10.73
C GLY A 194 -23.67 26.10 9.26
N THR A 195 -23.27 27.31 8.88
CA THR A 195 -23.49 27.85 7.52
C THR A 195 -22.34 27.57 6.54
N THR A 196 -21.24 26.97 6.99
CA THR A 196 -20.04 26.70 6.19
C THR A 196 -19.79 25.20 6.12
N GLN A 197 -19.65 24.66 4.91
CA GLN A 197 -19.19 23.30 4.68
C GLN A 197 -17.67 23.34 4.50
N GLU A 198 -16.94 22.76 5.46
CA GLU A 198 -15.49 22.61 5.32
C GLU A 198 -15.22 21.51 4.29
N GLU A 199 -14.29 21.75 3.38
CA GLU A 199 -13.92 20.74 2.39
C GLU A 199 -13.18 19.60 3.09
N VAL A 200 -13.34 18.39 2.57
CA VAL A 200 -12.57 17.23 3.02
C VAL A 200 -11.80 16.71 1.83
N ILE A 201 -10.48 16.72 1.90
CA ILE A 201 -9.60 16.20 0.87
C ILE A 201 -8.96 14.92 1.40
N VAL A 202 -9.09 13.83 0.66
CA VAL A 202 -8.52 12.52 0.99
C VAL A 202 -7.47 12.12 -0.04
N VAL A 203 -6.57 11.21 0.36
CA VAL A 203 -5.61 10.55 -0.51
C VAL A 203 -5.86 9.05 -0.43
N MET A 204 -6.20 8.46 -1.57
CA MET A 204 -6.21 7.00 -1.77
C MET A 204 -4.84 6.62 -2.31
N ASP A 205 -4.10 5.76 -1.62
CA ASP A 205 -2.70 5.45 -1.94
C ASP A 205 -2.55 3.97 -2.28
N TRP A 206 -1.85 3.66 -3.38
CA TRP A 206 -1.49 2.32 -3.85
C TRP A 206 0.01 2.17 -4.10
N THR A 207 0.83 3.08 -3.57
CA THR A 207 2.29 3.12 -3.80
C THR A 207 2.99 1.84 -3.33
N ASP A 208 2.53 1.28 -2.22
CA ASP A 208 3.05 0.06 -1.60
C ASP A 208 1.99 -1.05 -1.48
N ALA A 209 0.97 -1.01 -2.37
CA ALA A 209 -0.09 -2.02 -2.40
C ALA A 209 0.38 -3.40 -2.90
N LEU A 210 1.56 -3.49 -3.52
CA LEU A 210 2.15 -4.74 -3.99
C LEU A 210 3.58 -4.88 -3.46
N PRO A 211 4.02 -6.10 -3.12
CA PRO A 211 5.42 -6.35 -2.82
C PRO A 211 6.32 -6.03 -4.02
N LYS A 212 7.51 -5.50 -3.75
CA LYS A 212 8.47 -5.04 -4.77
C LYS A 212 9.67 -5.97 -4.90
N ALA A 213 10.15 -6.19 -6.13
CA ALA A 213 11.32 -7.02 -6.43
C ALA A 213 12.09 -6.51 -7.65
N ASP A 214 13.40 -6.78 -7.76
CA ASP A 214 14.19 -6.42 -8.96
C ASP A 214 13.75 -7.22 -10.19
N LYS A 215 13.32 -8.47 -9.97
CA LYS A 215 12.72 -9.32 -10.98
C LYS A 215 11.32 -9.69 -10.50
N VAL A 216 10.30 -9.25 -11.23
CA VAL A 216 8.91 -9.46 -10.84
C VAL A 216 8.46 -10.88 -11.18
N GLU A 217 8.01 -11.63 -10.19
CA GLU A 217 7.32 -12.89 -10.39
C GLU A 217 5.82 -12.62 -10.46
N TRP A 218 5.13 -13.15 -11.47
CA TRP A 218 3.70 -12.95 -11.57
C TRP A 218 2.97 -14.17 -12.14
N GLU A 219 1.75 -14.34 -11.68
CA GLU A 219 0.89 -15.48 -11.97
C GLU A 219 -0.41 -14.99 -12.59
N PHE A 220 -0.94 -15.75 -13.55
CA PHE A 220 -2.29 -15.55 -14.08
C PHE A 220 -3.12 -16.81 -13.88
N TRP A 221 -4.10 -16.70 -12.98
CA TRP A 221 -5.07 -17.73 -12.65
C TRP A 221 -6.32 -17.54 -13.52
N THR A 222 -6.62 -18.55 -14.32
CA THR A 222 -7.73 -18.56 -15.28
C THR A 222 -8.44 -19.92 -15.29
N ASN A 223 -9.41 -20.08 -16.18
CA ASN A 223 -10.03 -21.36 -16.51
C ASN A 223 -9.84 -21.63 -18.02
N SER A 224 -10.10 -22.85 -18.45
CA SER A 224 -10.07 -23.21 -19.87
C SER A 224 -11.43 -23.00 -20.55
N ASN A 225 -12.43 -22.47 -19.85
CA ASN A 225 -13.77 -22.31 -20.38
C ASN A 225 -13.81 -21.31 -21.55
N ASP A 226 -14.58 -21.64 -22.59
CA ASP A 226 -14.77 -20.82 -23.79
C ASP A 226 -16.17 -20.19 -23.87
N GLN A 227 -17.12 -20.62 -23.01
CA GLN A 227 -18.54 -20.25 -23.00
C GLN A 227 -19.07 -19.62 -21.69
N CYS A 228 -18.22 -19.00 -20.89
CA CYS A 228 -18.64 -18.21 -19.71
C CYS A 228 -19.03 -16.74 -20.02
N GLY A 229 -19.60 -16.51 -21.22
CA GLY A 229 -20.06 -15.19 -21.67
C GLY A 229 -19.02 -14.07 -21.58
N ALA A 230 -19.46 -12.94 -21.03
CA ALA A 230 -18.69 -11.70 -20.86
C ALA A 230 -17.30 -11.87 -20.23
N VAL A 231 -17.20 -12.77 -19.24
CA VAL A 231 -15.99 -12.99 -18.44
C VAL A 231 -14.93 -13.70 -19.29
N CYS A 232 -15.35 -14.67 -20.11
CA CYS A 232 -14.47 -15.37 -21.05
C CYS A 232 -13.96 -14.43 -22.15
N ASP A 233 -14.82 -13.54 -22.66
CA ASP A 233 -14.45 -12.59 -23.71
C ASP A 233 -13.39 -11.59 -23.24
N VAL A 234 -13.52 -11.06 -22.02
CA VAL A 234 -12.51 -10.15 -21.43
C VAL A 234 -11.17 -10.88 -21.23
N GLN A 235 -11.17 -12.13 -20.79
CA GLN A 235 -9.95 -12.92 -20.64
C GLN A 235 -9.25 -13.19 -21.98
N LYS A 236 -10.01 -13.58 -23.02
CA LYS A 236 -9.45 -13.81 -24.37
C LYS A 236 -8.85 -12.54 -24.97
N GLU A 237 -9.55 -11.41 -24.83
CA GLU A 237 -9.05 -10.11 -25.29
C GLU A 237 -7.77 -9.72 -24.55
N PHE A 238 -7.78 -9.79 -23.21
CA PHE A 238 -6.58 -9.54 -22.41
C PHE A 238 -5.42 -10.41 -22.86
N ILE A 239 -5.63 -11.73 -22.99
CA ILE A 239 -4.58 -12.67 -23.40
C ILE A 239 -3.95 -12.24 -24.72
N LYS A 240 -4.81 -11.94 -25.71
CA LYS A 240 -4.40 -11.52 -27.06
C LYS A 240 -3.66 -10.19 -27.07
N GLU A 241 -4.17 -9.19 -26.34
CA GLU A 241 -3.58 -7.85 -26.27
C GLU A 241 -2.27 -7.82 -25.48
N PHE A 242 -2.10 -8.73 -24.50
CA PHE A 242 -0.94 -8.76 -23.63
C PHE A 242 0.27 -9.49 -24.25
N VAL A 243 0.07 -10.32 -25.28
CA VAL A 243 1.17 -11.07 -25.95
C VAL A 243 2.39 -10.20 -26.32
N PRO A 244 2.23 -9.02 -26.95
CA PRO A 244 3.38 -8.20 -27.36
C PRO A 244 4.22 -7.72 -26.17
N VAL A 245 3.59 -7.30 -25.07
CA VAL A 245 4.31 -6.86 -23.87
C VAL A 245 4.87 -8.02 -23.07
N ALA A 246 4.16 -9.16 -23.01
CA ALA A 246 4.65 -10.38 -22.37
C ALA A 246 5.98 -10.83 -22.99
N ARG A 247 6.12 -10.73 -24.33
CA ARG A 247 7.39 -11.01 -25.05
C ARG A 247 8.54 -10.12 -24.62
N GLU A 248 8.29 -8.88 -24.23
CA GLU A 248 9.33 -7.96 -23.74
C GLU A 248 9.66 -8.24 -22.28
N LEU A 249 8.64 -8.44 -21.44
CA LEU A 249 8.79 -8.71 -20.01
C LEU A 249 9.54 -10.03 -19.75
N GLU A 250 9.21 -11.08 -20.50
CA GLU A 250 9.80 -12.42 -20.31
C GLU A 250 11.24 -12.58 -20.82
N LYS A 251 11.83 -11.53 -21.44
CA LYS A 251 13.25 -11.60 -21.86
C LYS A 251 14.20 -11.80 -20.69
N ASN A 252 13.95 -11.12 -19.57
CA ASN A 252 14.71 -11.23 -18.31
C ASN A 252 14.09 -10.43 -17.14
N TRP A 253 13.03 -9.65 -17.37
CA TRP A 253 12.48 -8.71 -16.38
C TRP A 253 11.49 -9.38 -15.44
N THR A 254 10.70 -10.32 -15.96
CA THR A 254 9.69 -11.03 -15.19
C THR A 254 9.85 -12.54 -15.25
N GLN A 255 9.18 -13.22 -14.34
CA GLN A 255 8.95 -14.66 -14.38
C GLN A 255 7.44 -14.90 -14.34
N PHE A 256 6.89 -15.36 -15.47
CA PHE A 256 5.47 -15.61 -15.62
C PHE A 256 5.13 -17.09 -15.41
N SER A 257 4.06 -17.35 -14.64
CA SER A 257 3.49 -18.69 -14.46
C SER A 257 1.98 -18.66 -14.72
N PRO A 258 1.48 -19.35 -15.76
CA PRO A 258 0.04 -19.52 -15.95
C PRO A 258 -0.49 -20.62 -15.02
N HIS A 259 -1.70 -20.41 -14.49
CA HIS A 259 -2.37 -21.34 -13.59
C HIS A 259 -3.82 -21.55 -13.99
N TYR A 260 -4.32 -22.76 -13.78
CA TYR A 260 -5.71 -23.12 -14.04
C TYR A 260 -6.36 -23.58 -12.74
N ILE A 261 -7.53 -23.02 -12.43
CA ILE A 261 -8.29 -23.45 -11.25
C ILE A 261 -8.73 -24.91 -11.42
N VAL A 262 -8.60 -25.70 -10.36
CA VAL A 262 -9.05 -27.10 -10.34
C VAL A 262 -9.95 -27.32 -9.15
N TRP A 263 -11.15 -27.82 -9.42
CA TRP A 263 -12.13 -28.15 -8.39
C TRP A 263 -12.04 -29.62 -8.01
N VAL A 264 -12.57 -29.96 -6.84
CA VAL A 264 -12.59 -31.33 -6.34
C VAL A 264 -14.00 -31.72 -5.99
N CYS A 265 -14.44 -32.86 -6.47
CA CYS A 265 -15.71 -33.44 -6.06
C CYS A 265 -15.56 -34.13 -4.70
N PRO A 266 -16.33 -33.72 -3.67
CA PRO A 266 -16.24 -34.30 -2.35
C PRO A 266 -16.49 -35.81 -2.40
N ARG A 267 -15.77 -36.57 -1.56
CA ARG A 267 -15.78 -38.06 -1.62
C ARG A 267 -17.18 -38.67 -1.56
N VAL A 268 -18.11 -38.03 -0.86
CA VAL A 268 -19.50 -38.50 -0.72
C VAL A 268 -20.32 -38.35 -2.00
N TYR A 269 -19.93 -37.46 -2.91
CA TYR A 269 -20.63 -37.17 -4.17
C TYR A 269 -19.94 -37.78 -5.40
N ARG A 270 -18.81 -38.48 -5.24
CA ARG A 270 -18.05 -39.06 -6.37
C ARG A 270 -18.80 -40.06 -7.25
N GLN A 271 -19.89 -40.61 -6.72
CA GLN A 271 -20.72 -41.60 -7.43
C GLN A 271 -21.96 -40.97 -8.07
N THR A 272 -22.18 -39.66 -7.92
CA THR A 272 -23.31 -38.99 -8.56
C THR A 272 -23.00 -38.73 -10.03
N ALA A 273 -24.05 -38.64 -10.86
CA ALA A 273 -23.89 -38.43 -12.30
C ALA A 273 -23.21 -37.09 -12.60
N GLU A 274 -23.53 -36.06 -11.80
CA GLU A 274 -22.98 -34.71 -11.92
C GLU A 274 -21.47 -34.71 -11.69
N CYS A 275 -21.00 -35.45 -10.68
CA CYS A 275 -19.57 -35.55 -10.42
C CYS A 275 -18.84 -36.37 -11.49
N GLN A 276 -19.49 -37.42 -12.01
CA GLN A 276 -18.89 -38.26 -13.04
C GLN A 276 -18.80 -37.55 -14.40
N SER A 277 -19.73 -36.64 -14.71
CA SER A 277 -19.68 -35.85 -15.94
C SER A 277 -18.69 -34.69 -15.86
N GLN A 278 -18.55 -34.05 -14.69
CA GLN A 278 -17.75 -32.82 -14.57
C GLN A 278 -16.28 -33.05 -14.17
N CYS A 279 -15.87 -34.31 -13.94
CA CYS A 279 -14.57 -34.62 -13.37
C CYS A 279 -13.81 -35.75 -14.08
N ILE A 280 -12.48 -35.67 -14.00
CA ILE A 280 -11.55 -36.74 -14.35
C ILE A 280 -10.97 -37.39 -13.09
N HIS A 281 -10.25 -38.51 -13.25
CA HIS A 281 -9.61 -39.27 -12.18
C HIS A 281 -10.58 -39.63 -11.03
N GLN A 282 -11.81 -40.07 -11.39
CA GLN A 282 -12.86 -40.46 -10.43
C GLN A 282 -13.24 -39.36 -9.42
N GLY A 283 -13.41 -38.12 -9.90
CA GLY A 283 -13.85 -37.00 -9.06
C GLY A 283 -12.72 -36.32 -8.28
N ARG A 284 -11.46 -36.51 -8.68
CA ARG A 284 -10.31 -35.83 -8.06
C ARG A 284 -10.07 -34.45 -8.63
N TYR A 285 -10.25 -34.29 -9.94
CA TYR A 285 -10.03 -33.02 -10.65
C TYR A 285 -11.25 -32.73 -11.49
N CYS A 286 -11.83 -31.55 -11.29
CA CYS A 286 -13.11 -31.15 -11.84
C CYS A 286 -13.05 -29.70 -12.31
N THR A 287 -13.98 -29.34 -13.17
CA THR A 287 -14.32 -27.94 -13.47
C THR A 287 -15.83 -27.82 -13.54
N PRO A 288 -16.42 -26.66 -13.20
CA PRO A 288 -17.83 -26.40 -13.45
C PRO A 288 -18.16 -26.58 -14.92
N ASP A 289 -19.43 -26.83 -15.18
CA ASP A 289 -19.93 -26.99 -16.53
C ASP A 289 -19.71 -25.69 -17.33
N PRO A 290 -19.07 -25.78 -18.51
CA PRO A 290 -18.71 -24.62 -19.33
C PRO A 290 -19.85 -23.65 -19.68
N ASP A 291 -21.04 -24.17 -19.97
CA ASP A 291 -22.19 -23.36 -20.41
C ASP A 291 -23.35 -23.40 -19.40
N GLY A 292 -23.17 -24.15 -18.31
CA GLY A 292 -24.16 -24.31 -17.25
C GLY A 292 -25.26 -25.31 -17.59
N ASP A 293 -25.21 -25.98 -18.76
CA ASP A 293 -26.14 -27.03 -19.16
C ASP A 293 -25.54 -28.41 -18.87
N MET A 294 -25.86 -28.93 -17.68
CA MET A 294 -25.39 -30.25 -17.24
C MET A 294 -25.88 -31.43 -18.12
N GLU A 295 -26.84 -31.24 -19.03
CA GLU A 295 -27.42 -32.28 -19.87
C GLU A 295 -26.89 -32.29 -21.30
N ASN A 296 -26.47 -31.13 -21.84
CA ASN A 296 -26.08 -30.97 -23.23
C ASN A 296 -24.78 -30.18 -23.36
N GLY A 297 -24.10 -30.29 -24.51
CA GLY A 297 -22.88 -29.52 -24.75
C GLY A 297 -21.63 -30.19 -24.20
N TYR A 298 -20.67 -29.37 -23.77
CA TYR A 298 -19.38 -29.83 -23.26
C TYR A 298 -19.48 -29.96 -21.75
N SER A 299 -18.99 -31.06 -21.21
CA SER A 299 -18.91 -31.25 -19.77
C SER A 299 -17.58 -30.76 -19.22
N GLY A 300 -17.49 -30.58 -17.90
CA GLY A 300 -16.25 -30.24 -17.25
C GLY A 300 -15.13 -31.27 -17.48
N ALA A 301 -15.46 -32.55 -17.59
CA ALA A 301 -14.48 -33.59 -17.90
C ALA A 301 -13.82 -33.40 -19.28
N ASP A 302 -14.50 -32.76 -20.23
CA ASP A 302 -13.97 -32.49 -21.58
C ASP A 302 -12.91 -31.37 -21.56
N VAL A 303 -12.92 -30.53 -20.52
CA VAL A 303 -12.17 -29.26 -20.47
C VAL A 303 -11.04 -29.28 -19.44
N VAL A 304 -11.13 -30.14 -18.41
CA VAL A 304 -10.15 -30.26 -17.33
C VAL A 304 -8.93 -31.11 -17.73
N GLN A 305 -8.07 -30.58 -18.60
CA GLN A 305 -6.82 -31.23 -18.97
C GLN A 305 -5.67 -30.23 -18.92
N LEU A 306 -4.58 -30.60 -18.25
CA LEU A 306 -3.43 -29.72 -18.07
C LEU A 306 -2.13 -30.45 -18.42
N ALA A 307 -1.26 -29.75 -19.13
CA ALA A 307 0.11 -30.14 -19.38
C ALA A 307 1.01 -28.95 -19.07
N ASN A 308 2.18 -29.23 -18.50
CA ASN A 308 3.14 -28.20 -18.13
C ASN A 308 4.54 -28.57 -18.63
N GLN A 309 5.25 -27.58 -19.16
CA GLN A 309 6.68 -27.64 -19.42
C GLN A 309 7.33 -26.37 -18.89
N SER A 310 8.08 -26.50 -17.79
CA SER A 310 8.68 -25.37 -17.08
C SER A 310 9.60 -24.54 -17.99
N GLY A 311 9.57 -23.21 -17.82
CA GLY A 311 10.47 -22.27 -18.50
C GLY A 311 10.10 -21.93 -19.95
N GLN A 312 8.88 -22.23 -20.39
CA GLN A 312 8.38 -21.92 -21.74
C GLN A 312 7.08 -21.09 -21.73
N SER A 313 7.01 -20.08 -20.87
CA SER A 313 5.87 -19.18 -20.70
C SER A 313 5.40 -18.52 -22.02
N LEU A 314 6.31 -18.07 -22.90
CA LEU A 314 5.95 -17.57 -24.24
C LEU A 314 5.17 -18.57 -25.09
N ARG A 315 5.44 -19.88 -24.94
CA ARG A 315 4.70 -20.92 -25.67
C ARG A 315 3.28 -21.06 -25.16
N TRP A 316 3.07 -20.82 -23.87
CA TRP A 316 1.72 -20.78 -23.33
C TRP A 316 0.92 -19.67 -24.00
N TRP A 317 1.44 -18.43 -24.07
CA TRP A 317 0.77 -17.31 -24.76
C TRP A 317 0.40 -17.64 -26.21
N GLU A 318 1.35 -18.20 -26.98
CA GLU A 318 1.12 -18.62 -28.36
C GLU A 318 0.05 -19.70 -28.48
N TYR A 319 0.09 -20.70 -27.59
CA TYR A 319 -0.88 -21.80 -27.56
C TYR A 319 -2.27 -21.31 -27.19
N VAL A 320 -2.44 -20.60 -26.06
CA VAL A 320 -3.78 -20.19 -25.61
C VAL A 320 -4.42 -19.17 -26.53
N THR A 321 -3.63 -18.28 -27.16
CA THR A 321 -4.16 -17.34 -28.15
C THR A 321 -4.70 -18.09 -29.36
N LYS A 322 -3.91 -19.01 -29.93
CA LYS A 322 -4.32 -19.75 -31.12
C LYS A 322 -5.44 -20.76 -30.83
N PHE A 323 -5.38 -21.43 -29.67
CA PHE A 323 -6.40 -22.36 -29.22
C PHE A 323 -7.75 -21.64 -29.04
N GLY A 324 -7.77 -20.49 -28.35
CA GLY A 324 -9.00 -19.71 -28.17
C GLY A 324 -9.59 -19.11 -29.46
N GLU A 325 -8.76 -18.92 -30.50
CA GLU A 325 -9.23 -18.48 -31.82
C GLU A 325 -9.78 -19.62 -32.70
N GLU A 326 -9.23 -20.83 -32.58
CA GLU A 326 -9.51 -21.93 -33.50
C GLU A 326 -10.34 -23.07 -32.92
N CYS A 327 -10.30 -23.30 -31.60
CA CYS A 327 -10.96 -24.39 -30.91
C CYS A 327 -12.06 -23.81 -30.01
N THR A 328 -13.26 -23.65 -30.56
CA THR A 328 -14.37 -23.01 -29.86
C THR A 328 -15.50 -23.99 -29.56
N MET A 329 -16.13 -23.83 -28.41
CA MET A 329 -17.29 -24.66 -28.05
C MET A 329 -18.48 -24.32 -28.96
N SER A 330 -18.63 -23.04 -29.34
CA SER A 330 -19.67 -22.59 -30.28
C SER A 330 -19.47 -23.15 -31.69
N GLY A 331 -18.23 -23.42 -32.08
CA GLY A 331 -17.84 -24.10 -33.32
C GLY A 331 -17.95 -25.61 -33.26
N ASN A 332 -18.35 -26.19 -32.11
CA ASN A 332 -18.42 -27.61 -31.86
C ASN A 332 -17.09 -28.37 -32.13
N ASN A 333 -15.96 -27.69 -31.92
CA ASN A 333 -14.63 -28.23 -32.15
C ASN A 333 -13.69 -28.06 -30.95
N TYR A 334 -14.22 -27.82 -29.75
CA TYR A 334 -13.47 -27.76 -28.50
C TYR A 334 -13.13 -29.18 -28.00
N ASN A 335 -12.11 -29.81 -28.58
CA ASN A 335 -11.77 -31.20 -28.26
C ASN A 335 -10.27 -31.50 -28.43
N GLU A 336 -9.86 -32.71 -28.00
CA GLU A 336 -8.47 -33.19 -28.09
C GLU A 336 -7.88 -33.06 -29.50
N ALA A 337 -8.66 -33.38 -30.55
CA ALA A 337 -8.16 -33.29 -31.92
C ALA A 337 -7.83 -31.86 -32.34
N CYS A 338 -8.62 -30.88 -31.88
CA CYS A 338 -8.32 -29.47 -32.12
C CYS A 338 -7.10 -29.01 -31.32
N ALA A 339 -7.03 -29.36 -30.03
CA ALA A 339 -5.90 -29.06 -29.15
C ALA A 339 -4.57 -29.60 -29.72
N GLU A 340 -4.55 -30.86 -30.15
CA GLU A 340 -3.36 -31.49 -30.73
C GLU A 340 -2.95 -30.88 -32.07
N ARG A 341 -3.92 -30.46 -32.88
CA ARG A 341 -3.66 -29.76 -34.14
C ARG A 341 -3.00 -28.40 -33.87
N VAL A 342 -3.57 -27.59 -32.98
CA VAL A 342 -2.99 -26.30 -32.58
C VAL A 342 -1.59 -26.49 -32.00
N PHE A 343 -1.40 -27.46 -31.10
CA PHE A 343 -0.09 -27.82 -30.56
C PHE A 343 0.89 -28.18 -31.68
N SER A 344 0.49 -29.04 -32.63
CA SER A 344 1.36 -29.50 -33.72
C SER A 344 1.78 -28.37 -34.64
N GLU A 345 0.86 -27.45 -34.95
CA GLU A 345 1.14 -26.28 -35.79
C GLU A 345 2.11 -25.29 -35.13
N LEU A 346 2.04 -25.14 -33.79
CA LEU A 346 2.95 -24.30 -33.02
C LEU A 346 4.28 -24.99 -32.68
N ASN A 347 4.31 -26.32 -32.63
CA ASN A 347 5.49 -27.08 -32.24
C ASN A 347 6.62 -27.05 -33.28
N GLY A 348 6.34 -26.74 -34.56
CA GLY A 348 7.33 -26.36 -35.59
C GLY A 348 8.72 -27.00 -35.46
N ASP A 349 9.73 -26.19 -35.08
CA ASP A 349 11.14 -26.56 -34.86
C ASP A 349 11.40 -27.41 -33.57
N ALA A 350 10.39 -28.15 -33.13
CA ALA A 350 10.31 -29.20 -32.11
C ALA A 350 10.95 -28.91 -30.73
N TRP A 351 10.24 -28.15 -29.90
CA TRP A 351 10.51 -28.04 -28.45
C TRP A 351 9.90 -29.18 -27.62
N SER A 352 8.91 -29.89 -28.19
CA SER A 352 8.28 -31.08 -27.59
C SER A 352 7.70 -32.02 -28.68
N SER A 353 6.89 -33.00 -28.29
CA SER A 353 6.19 -33.90 -29.20
C SER A 353 4.78 -34.23 -28.70
N LEU A 354 3.85 -34.57 -29.61
CA LEU A 354 2.51 -35.05 -29.21
C LEU A 354 2.58 -36.24 -28.26
N SER A 355 3.56 -37.13 -28.42
CA SER A 355 3.76 -38.25 -27.50
C SER A 355 4.16 -37.79 -26.10
N ALA A 356 4.99 -36.76 -25.99
CA ALA A 356 5.37 -36.18 -24.70
C ALA A 356 4.19 -35.44 -24.06
N LEU A 357 3.40 -34.71 -24.85
CA LEU A 357 2.17 -34.05 -24.40
C LEU A 357 1.16 -35.06 -23.83
N ARG A 358 0.84 -36.11 -24.58
CA ARG A 358 -0.07 -37.19 -24.13
C ARG A 358 0.44 -37.90 -22.88
N ASN A 359 1.74 -38.17 -22.82
CA ASN A 359 2.33 -38.77 -21.62
C ASN A 359 2.27 -37.84 -20.41
N CYS A 360 2.35 -36.52 -20.62
CA CYS A 360 2.23 -35.51 -19.58
C CYS A 360 0.80 -35.43 -19.02
N ILE A 361 -0.21 -35.45 -19.90
CA ILE A 361 -1.63 -35.48 -19.50
C ILE A 361 -1.95 -36.80 -18.78
N GLY A 362 -1.46 -37.92 -19.32
CA GLY A 362 -1.69 -39.25 -18.76
C GLY A 362 -3.06 -39.81 -19.11
N ASN A 363 -3.51 -40.84 -18.38
CA ASN A 363 -4.83 -41.41 -18.56
C ASN A 363 -5.80 -40.70 -17.61
N ILE A 364 -6.83 -40.07 -18.15
CA ILE A 364 -7.79 -39.27 -17.38
C ILE A 364 -8.84 -40.12 -16.63
N GLN A 365 -8.96 -41.42 -16.95
CA GLN A 365 -10.02 -42.29 -16.42
C GLN A 365 -9.62 -43.08 -15.16
N GLU A 366 -8.34 -43.10 -14.82
CA GLU A 366 -7.80 -43.87 -13.69
C GLU A 366 -7.94 -43.11 -12.35
N ASP A 367 -8.21 -43.85 -11.28
CA ASP A 367 -8.21 -43.30 -9.92
C ASP A 367 -6.78 -43.19 -9.36
N ARG A 368 -5.99 -42.27 -9.91
CA ARG A 368 -4.65 -41.95 -9.40
C ARG A 368 -4.39 -40.46 -9.35
N ASP A 369 -3.42 -40.06 -8.55
CA ASP A 369 -3.01 -38.66 -8.48
C ASP A 369 -2.22 -38.27 -9.75
N ASN A 370 -2.48 -37.08 -10.26
CA ASN A 370 -1.72 -36.43 -11.32
C ASN A 370 -0.84 -35.34 -10.69
N SER A 371 0.49 -35.45 -10.83
CA SER A 371 1.43 -34.55 -10.16
C SER A 371 1.28 -33.08 -10.54
N ILE A 372 0.81 -32.79 -11.76
CA ILE A 372 0.61 -31.40 -12.23
C ILE A 372 -0.65 -30.84 -11.58
N MET A 373 -1.76 -31.59 -11.62
CA MET A 373 -3.01 -31.16 -10.98
C MET A 373 -2.87 -31.01 -9.46
N GLU A 374 -2.12 -31.89 -8.79
CA GLU A 374 -1.82 -31.75 -7.36
C GLU A 374 -0.97 -30.50 -7.06
N ALA A 375 -0.03 -30.15 -7.95
CA ALA A 375 0.75 -28.93 -7.83
C ALA A 375 -0.15 -27.69 -8.01
N GLU A 376 -1.03 -27.67 -9.01
CA GLU A 376 -2.00 -26.58 -9.22
C GLU A 376 -2.90 -26.39 -8.00
N MET A 377 -3.52 -27.46 -7.49
CA MET A 377 -4.37 -27.37 -6.29
C MET A 377 -3.60 -26.90 -5.06
N THR A 378 -2.30 -27.23 -4.96
CA THR A 378 -1.44 -26.76 -3.86
C THR A 378 -1.19 -25.26 -4.00
N SER A 379 -0.82 -24.79 -5.19
CA SER A 379 -0.64 -23.35 -5.49
C SER A 379 -1.94 -22.55 -5.34
N GLN A 380 -3.08 -23.16 -5.71
CA GLN A 380 -4.41 -22.56 -5.62
C GLN A 380 -4.79 -22.34 -4.15
N ARG A 381 -4.60 -23.35 -3.30
CA ARG A 381 -4.82 -23.20 -1.85
C ARG A 381 -3.92 -22.11 -1.27
N GLY A 382 -2.70 -21.98 -1.79
CA GLY A 382 -1.71 -21.05 -1.26
C GLY A 382 -1.37 -21.34 0.19
N ASP A 383 -0.93 -20.30 0.90
CA ASP A 383 -0.54 -20.35 2.30
C ASP A 383 -1.18 -19.18 3.10
N ALA A 384 -0.64 -18.90 4.28
CA ALA A 384 -1.15 -17.83 5.14
C ALA A 384 -0.94 -16.43 4.56
N ASP A 385 0.06 -16.25 3.68
CA ASP A 385 0.47 -14.95 3.15
C ASP A 385 -0.15 -14.70 1.76
N THR A 386 -0.20 -15.73 0.92
CA THR A 386 -0.75 -15.66 -0.45
C THR A 386 -2.27 -15.85 -0.52
N GLY A 387 -2.83 -16.55 0.46
CA GLY A 387 -4.23 -16.94 0.53
C GLY A 387 -4.67 -17.96 -0.54
N GLU A 388 -5.93 -18.36 -0.48
CA GLU A 388 -6.54 -19.25 -1.49
C GLU A 388 -7.07 -18.45 -2.70
N VAL A 389 -6.86 -18.97 -3.91
CA VAL A 389 -7.48 -18.47 -5.15
C VAL A 389 -8.81 -19.19 -5.37
N PHE A 390 -9.91 -18.44 -5.26
CA PHE A 390 -11.26 -18.93 -5.57
C PHE A 390 -12.05 -18.01 -6.52
N ILE A 391 -11.57 -16.79 -6.79
CA ILE A 391 -12.20 -15.85 -7.73
C ILE A 391 -11.37 -15.86 -9.01
N LEU A 392 -12.04 -15.91 -10.17
CA LEU A 392 -11.39 -15.82 -11.47
C LEU A 392 -11.87 -14.60 -12.27
N PRO A 393 -11.03 -14.05 -13.16
CA PRO A 393 -9.58 -14.26 -13.22
C PRO A 393 -8.88 -13.67 -12.00
N THR A 394 -7.73 -14.23 -11.60
CA THR A 394 -6.87 -13.66 -10.54
C THR A 394 -5.45 -13.49 -11.06
N ILE A 395 -4.82 -12.35 -10.75
CA ILE A 395 -3.39 -12.13 -11.00
C ILE A 395 -2.69 -12.02 -9.66
N ARG A 396 -1.49 -12.62 -9.53
CA ARG A 396 -0.59 -12.37 -8.40
C ARG A 396 0.70 -11.74 -8.90
N ILE A 397 1.21 -10.77 -8.17
CA ILE A 397 2.46 -10.06 -8.48
C ILE A 397 3.29 -10.08 -7.21
N ASN A 398 4.45 -10.75 -7.25
CA ASN A 398 5.32 -11.00 -6.11
C ASN A 398 4.54 -11.53 -4.89
N ASN A 399 3.67 -12.52 -5.12
CA ASN A 399 2.74 -13.12 -4.14
C ASN A 399 1.59 -12.23 -3.63
N GLY A 400 1.55 -10.94 -3.95
CA GLY A 400 0.40 -10.07 -3.66
C GLY A 400 -0.70 -10.22 -4.70
N GLN A 401 -1.98 -10.25 -4.31
CA GLN A 401 -3.08 -10.36 -5.28
C GLN A 401 -3.37 -9.02 -5.94
N TYR A 402 -3.42 -9.00 -7.27
CA TYR A 402 -3.91 -7.87 -8.03
C TYR A 402 -5.42 -7.77 -7.90
N ARG A 403 -5.91 -6.56 -7.67
CA ARG A 403 -7.32 -6.20 -7.64
C ARG A 403 -7.52 -5.07 -8.63
N GLY A 404 -8.48 -5.23 -9.54
CA GLY A 404 -8.76 -4.28 -10.61
C GLY A 404 -9.34 -5.02 -11.82
N LYS A 405 -9.76 -4.28 -12.85
CA LYS A 405 -10.27 -4.90 -14.07
C LYS A 405 -9.15 -5.59 -14.84
N LEU A 406 -9.47 -6.70 -15.49
CA LEU A 406 -8.53 -7.39 -16.37
C LEU A 406 -8.42 -6.65 -17.72
N ALA A 407 -7.42 -5.78 -17.84
CA ALA A 407 -7.15 -5.03 -19.06
C ALA A 407 -5.64 -4.74 -19.20
N TYR A 408 -5.19 -4.54 -20.44
CA TYR A 408 -3.77 -4.38 -20.77
C TYR A 408 -3.07 -3.30 -19.92
N ALA A 409 -3.64 -2.09 -19.85
CA ALA A 409 -3.00 -0.94 -19.23
C ALA A 409 -2.89 -1.10 -17.71
N GLU A 410 -3.98 -1.53 -17.06
CA GLU A 410 -4.07 -1.63 -15.60
C GLU A 410 -3.23 -2.80 -15.07
N VAL A 411 -3.17 -3.92 -15.79
CA VAL A 411 -2.30 -5.05 -15.42
C VAL A 411 -0.83 -4.71 -15.66
N LEU A 412 -0.49 -4.08 -16.78
CA LEU A 412 0.88 -3.64 -17.04
C LEU A 412 1.34 -2.65 -15.95
N GLN A 413 0.51 -1.68 -15.60
CA GLN A 413 0.79 -0.73 -14.52
C GLN A 413 1.07 -1.45 -13.19
N ALA A 414 0.26 -2.44 -12.83
CA ALA A 414 0.45 -3.20 -11.60
C ALA A 414 1.75 -4.02 -11.61
N ILE A 415 2.08 -4.69 -12.72
CA ILE A 415 3.35 -5.41 -12.88
C ILE A 415 4.53 -4.44 -12.75
N CYS A 416 4.42 -3.27 -13.37
CA CYS A 416 5.44 -2.22 -13.28
C CYS A 416 5.60 -1.67 -11.85
N ALA A 417 4.51 -1.51 -11.10
CA ALA A 417 4.55 -1.11 -9.70
C ALA A 417 5.17 -2.18 -8.77
N GLY A 418 5.21 -3.44 -9.21
CA GLY A 418 5.86 -4.55 -8.52
C GLY A 418 7.39 -4.55 -8.64
N PHE A 419 7.99 -3.69 -9.46
CA PHE A 419 9.44 -3.57 -9.54
C PHE A 419 10.01 -2.73 -8.39
N SER A 420 11.23 -3.05 -7.97
CA SER A 420 12.02 -2.15 -7.14
C SER A 420 12.51 -0.96 -7.95
N TYR A 421 12.72 0.16 -7.28
CA TYR A 421 13.12 1.43 -7.91
C TYR A 421 14.38 1.26 -8.77
N GLY A 422 14.28 1.61 -10.06
CA GLY A 422 15.38 1.55 -11.02
C GLY A 422 15.55 0.19 -11.71
N ALA A 423 14.78 -0.83 -11.31
CA ALA A 423 14.77 -2.15 -11.95
C ALA A 423 13.73 -2.27 -13.08
N GLU A 424 12.93 -1.23 -13.32
CA GLU A 424 11.84 -1.26 -14.28
C GLU A 424 12.34 -1.34 -15.74
N PRO A 425 11.76 -2.21 -16.58
CA PRO A 425 12.03 -2.21 -18.02
C PRO A 425 11.51 -0.95 -18.71
N SER A 426 12.03 -0.65 -19.90
CA SER A 426 11.53 0.47 -20.73
C SER A 426 10.05 0.36 -21.08
N VAL A 427 9.47 -0.85 -21.07
CA VAL A 427 8.02 -1.02 -21.30
C VAL A 427 7.15 -0.51 -20.14
N CYS A 428 7.73 -0.40 -18.94
CA CYS A 428 7.11 0.28 -17.80
C CYS A 428 7.27 1.80 -17.86
N MET A 429 8.11 2.28 -18.77
CA MET A 429 8.27 3.71 -19.03
C MET A 429 7.29 4.08 -20.14
N GLN A 430 6.13 4.61 -19.78
CA GLN A 430 5.44 5.52 -20.72
C GLN A 430 6.42 6.67 -21.06
N GLU A 431 6.32 7.25 -22.26
CA GLU A 431 7.23 8.31 -22.75
C GLU A 431 7.62 9.27 -21.62
N ASP A 432 8.92 9.57 -21.49
CA ASP A 432 9.47 10.38 -20.40
C ASP A 432 8.85 11.79 -20.39
N THR A 433 7.69 11.88 -19.74
CA THR A 433 6.79 13.03 -19.74
C THR A 433 7.48 14.23 -19.11
N CYS A 434 8.40 13.99 -18.14
CA CYS A 434 9.19 15.00 -17.44
C CYS A 434 10.64 15.11 -17.97
N ARG A 435 10.94 14.69 -19.21
CA ARG A 435 12.26 14.89 -19.80
C ARG A 435 12.66 16.37 -19.77
N GLU A 436 13.92 16.67 -19.46
CA GLU A 436 14.42 18.05 -19.45
C GLU A 436 14.17 18.74 -20.81
N GLY A 437 13.43 19.85 -20.78
CA GLY A 437 12.97 20.59 -21.97
C GLY A 437 11.65 20.10 -22.57
N SER A 438 10.96 19.13 -21.97
CA SER A 438 9.58 18.76 -22.35
C SER A 438 8.58 19.87 -22.00
N GLN A 439 7.39 19.81 -22.58
CA GLN A 439 6.32 20.76 -22.24
C GLN A 439 5.94 20.69 -20.75
N PRO A 440 5.72 19.51 -20.14
CA PRO A 440 5.56 19.36 -18.69
C PRO A 440 6.70 19.93 -17.83
N ASP A 441 7.96 19.68 -18.20
CA ASP A 441 9.12 20.24 -17.50
C ASP A 441 9.15 21.77 -17.60
N THR A 442 8.81 22.31 -18.76
CA THR A 442 8.71 23.75 -19.00
C THR A 442 7.54 24.37 -18.22
N ASP A 443 6.39 23.71 -18.19
CA ASP A 443 5.19 24.17 -17.47
C ASP A 443 5.42 24.17 -15.96
N CYS A 444 6.06 23.13 -15.42
CA CYS A 444 6.43 23.10 -14.00
C CYS A 444 7.52 24.10 -13.64
N LYS A 445 8.45 24.44 -14.55
CA LYS A 445 9.44 25.51 -14.33
C LYS A 445 8.83 26.90 -14.44
N ALA A 446 7.77 27.07 -15.24
CA ALA A 446 7.05 28.32 -15.43
C ALA A 446 6.02 28.60 -14.32
N ASN A 447 5.51 27.54 -13.67
CA ASN A 447 4.62 27.66 -12.52
C ASN A 447 5.38 28.13 -11.26
N THR A 448 4.67 28.89 -10.43
CA THR A 448 5.01 29.30 -9.06
C THR A 448 6.49 29.58 -8.74
N ASP A 449 6.88 30.87 -8.68
CA ASP A 449 8.20 31.37 -8.24
C ASP A 449 9.45 30.71 -8.88
N GLY A 450 9.29 29.81 -9.86
CA GLY A 450 10.37 29.03 -10.49
C GLY A 450 10.96 27.91 -9.61
N LYS A 451 10.26 27.48 -8.55
CA LYS A 451 10.78 26.55 -7.53
C LYS A 451 10.23 25.12 -7.61
N THR A 452 9.43 24.83 -8.64
CA THR A 452 8.81 23.53 -8.85
C THR A 452 9.57 22.69 -9.88
N LYS A 453 9.52 21.36 -9.72
CA LYS A 453 10.05 20.36 -10.64
C LYS A 453 8.91 19.44 -11.11
N CYS A 454 9.02 18.97 -12.34
CA CYS A 454 8.12 17.96 -12.88
C CYS A 454 8.41 16.63 -12.18
N LYS A 455 7.38 16.06 -11.55
CA LYS A 455 7.39 14.71 -11.01
C LYS A 455 6.41 13.88 -11.81
N ARG A 456 6.90 12.76 -12.34
CA ARG A 456 6.09 11.83 -13.10
C ARG A 456 5.01 11.21 -12.20
N THR A 457 3.81 11.11 -12.71
CA THR A 457 2.72 10.32 -12.12
C THR A 457 2.27 9.29 -13.15
N ILE A 458 1.53 8.27 -12.72
CA ILE A 458 0.98 7.27 -13.66
C ILE A 458 0.08 7.94 -14.71
N ASP A 459 -0.69 8.95 -14.32
CA ASP A 459 -1.63 9.65 -15.21
C ASP A 459 -0.99 10.86 -15.95
N GLY A 460 0.34 11.03 -15.90
CA GLY A 460 1.07 12.11 -16.57
C GLY A 460 2.16 12.74 -15.71
N TYR A 461 1.93 13.97 -15.24
CA TYR A 461 2.88 14.67 -14.38
C TYR A 461 2.21 15.56 -13.34
N GLU A 462 2.88 15.75 -12.21
CA GLU A 462 2.54 16.77 -11.22
C GLU A 462 3.74 17.71 -11.00
N CYS A 463 3.48 18.98 -10.71
CA CYS A 463 4.53 19.92 -10.31
C CYS A 463 4.71 19.89 -8.79
N VAL A 464 5.82 19.34 -8.33
CA VAL A 464 6.18 19.34 -6.90
C VAL A 464 7.28 20.35 -6.62
N CYS A 465 7.46 20.73 -5.36
CA CYS A 465 8.60 21.57 -4.98
C CYS A 465 9.93 20.86 -5.30
N GLY A 466 10.87 21.62 -5.85
CA GLY A 466 12.22 21.17 -6.15
C GLY A 466 13.02 20.84 -4.89
N ASP A 467 14.22 20.31 -5.06
CA ASP A 467 15.08 19.97 -3.93
C ASP A 467 15.36 21.22 -3.07
N GLY A 468 15.26 21.06 -1.75
CA GLY A 468 15.39 22.16 -0.80
C GLY A 468 14.12 22.99 -0.57
N TYR A 469 12.97 22.56 -1.08
CA TYR A 469 11.69 23.24 -0.89
C TYR A 469 10.54 22.30 -0.48
N VAL A 470 9.60 22.79 0.33
CA VAL A 470 8.36 22.11 0.72
C VAL A 470 7.12 22.93 0.32
N PRO A 471 5.96 22.30 0.08
CA PRO A 471 4.72 23.03 -0.14
C PRO A 471 4.35 23.89 1.07
N SER A 472 3.92 25.11 0.82
CA SER A 472 3.27 26.00 1.78
C SER A 472 1.93 25.43 2.24
N ASP A 473 1.40 25.88 3.37
CA ASP A 473 0.11 25.46 3.94
C ASP A 473 -1.06 25.65 2.97
N ASN A 474 -0.93 26.57 2.00
CA ASN A 474 -1.92 26.81 0.95
C ASN A 474 -1.76 25.90 -0.27
N GLY A 475 -0.73 25.04 -0.32
CA GLY A 475 -0.41 24.12 -1.41
C GLY A 475 0.02 24.78 -2.73
N ARG A 476 0.10 26.11 -2.78
CA ARG A 476 0.32 26.88 -4.03
C ARG A 476 1.70 27.48 -4.13
N THR A 477 2.47 27.57 -3.04
CA THR A 477 3.84 28.13 -3.03
C THR A 477 4.85 27.15 -2.43
N CYS A 478 6.10 27.21 -2.88
CA CYS A 478 7.19 26.40 -2.35
C CYS A 478 8.00 27.21 -1.33
N LEU A 479 8.01 26.76 -0.08
CA LEU A 479 8.77 27.30 1.03
C LEU A 479 10.14 26.66 1.08
N LYS A 480 11.17 27.46 1.32
CA LYS A 480 12.56 26.97 1.46
C LYS A 480 12.68 26.13 2.74
N ILE A 481 13.36 24.99 2.62
CA ILE A 481 13.86 24.22 3.76
C ILE A 481 15.23 24.78 4.13
N ASN A 482 15.42 25.13 5.40
CA ASN A 482 16.75 25.39 5.92
C ASN A 482 17.48 24.05 6.13
N GLN A 483 18.32 23.67 5.17
CA GLN A 483 19.04 22.40 5.19
C GLN A 483 20.10 22.35 6.29
N CYS A 484 20.65 23.50 6.70
CA CYS A 484 21.54 23.60 7.86
C CYS A 484 20.83 23.35 9.20
N SER A 485 19.49 23.31 9.22
CA SER A 485 18.68 22.96 10.39
C SER A 485 18.07 21.55 10.31
N ALA A 486 18.40 20.78 9.26
CA ALA A 486 18.02 19.37 9.13
C ALA A 486 18.95 18.47 9.96
N SER A 487 18.74 17.15 9.92
CA SER A 487 19.61 16.23 10.67
C SER A 487 21.04 16.24 10.11
N GLU A 488 22.05 16.08 10.97
CA GLU A 488 23.46 16.02 10.53
C GLU A 488 23.74 14.92 9.50
N ALA A 489 22.91 13.87 9.44
CA ALA A 489 23.06 12.77 8.49
C ALA A 489 22.76 13.17 7.04
N ASP A 490 22.06 14.29 6.83
CA ASP A 490 21.61 14.76 5.52
C ASP A 490 22.54 15.84 4.91
N LEU A 491 23.54 16.30 5.68
CA LEU A 491 24.49 17.32 5.26
C LEU A 491 25.74 16.72 4.59
N HIS A 492 26.34 17.46 3.66
CA HIS A 492 27.61 17.08 3.06
C HIS A 492 28.69 16.91 4.15
N PRO A 493 29.61 15.92 4.06
CA PRO A 493 30.64 15.67 5.08
C PRO A 493 31.51 16.89 5.42
N ASP A 494 31.62 17.82 4.47
CA ASP A 494 32.34 19.08 4.66
C ASP A 494 31.66 20.06 5.62
N CYS A 495 30.38 19.86 5.91
CA CYS A 495 29.59 20.64 6.86
C CYS A 495 29.49 19.98 8.24
N THR A 496 30.02 18.76 8.41
CA THR A 496 29.94 17.96 9.66
C THR A 496 31.30 17.69 10.32
N CYS A 497 32.32 18.42 9.89
CA CYS A 497 33.66 18.41 10.48
C CYS A 497 33.74 19.21 11.80
N GLU A 498 34.83 19.01 12.56
CA GLU A 498 35.00 19.59 13.90
C GLU A 498 35.03 21.14 13.92
N ARG A 499 35.55 21.78 12.87
CA ARG A 499 35.63 23.24 12.73
C ARG A 499 35.12 23.73 11.36
N CYS A 500 33.85 23.46 11.08
CA CYS A 500 33.14 24.04 9.95
C CYS A 500 31.78 24.61 10.35
N ALA A 501 31.17 25.35 9.43
CA ALA A 501 29.82 25.85 9.57
C ALA A 501 29.03 25.64 8.28
N CYS A 502 27.78 25.19 8.41
CA CYS A 502 26.81 25.22 7.32
C CYS A 502 26.23 26.64 7.24
N HIS A 503 26.40 27.30 6.11
CA HIS A 503 25.86 28.62 5.83
C HIS A 503 24.63 28.52 4.92
N ASP A 504 23.46 28.84 5.47
CA ASP A 504 22.21 28.86 4.70
C ASP A 504 22.17 30.11 3.81
N ILE A 505 22.07 29.97 2.49
CA ILE A 505 22.11 31.14 1.60
C ILE A 505 20.70 31.76 1.49
N PRO A 506 20.46 33.00 1.96
CA PRO A 506 19.13 33.59 1.92
C PRO A 506 18.57 33.69 0.50
N GLY A 507 17.35 33.20 0.28
CA GLY A 507 16.68 33.25 -1.02
C GLY A 507 17.15 32.21 -2.05
N SER A 508 18.12 31.36 -1.72
CA SER A 508 18.59 30.24 -2.55
C SER A 508 18.18 28.89 -1.95
N ALA A 509 18.03 27.86 -2.79
CA ALA A 509 17.82 26.48 -2.35
C ALA A 509 19.08 25.85 -1.74
N ASN A 510 20.24 26.48 -1.97
CA ASN A 510 21.54 25.93 -1.64
C ASN A 510 22.05 26.44 -0.28
N TYR A 511 22.98 25.70 0.28
CA TYR A 511 23.82 26.09 1.40
C TYR A 511 25.31 26.00 0.99
N GLU A 512 26.16 26.63 1.79
CA GLU A 512 27.61 26.59 1.63
C GLU A 512 28.25 25.94 2.86
N CYS A 513 29.25 25.08 2.68
CA CYS A 513 30.07 24.55 3.77
C CYS A 513 31.32 25.40 3.93
N LEU A 514 31.39 26.16 5.02
CA LEU A 514 32.58 26.91 5.42
C LEU A 514 33.52 25.97 6.16
N LYS A 515 34.64 25.60 5.52
CA LYS A 515 35.61 24.65 6.06
C LYS A 515 36.80 25.34 6.71
N ASP A 516 37.55 24.58 7.50
CA ASP A 516 38.83 24.98 8.08
C ASP A 516 38.77 26.32 8.83
N LEU A 517 37.69 26.51 9.61
CA LEU A 517 37.51 27.73 10.39
C LEU A 517 38.63 27.86 11.41
N GLU A 518 39.40 28.94 11.33
CA GLU A 518 40.55 29.18 12.18
C GLU A 518 40.14 29.29 13.66
N ASP A 519 40.98 28.78 14.56
CA ASP A 519 40.91 29.09 15.99
C ASP A 519 41.85 30.26 16.30
N GLU A 520 41.30 31.48 16.21
CA GLU A 520 42.08 32.70 16.46
C GLU A 520 42.56 32.79 17.91
N CYS A 521 41.94 32.06 18.86
CA CYS A 521 42.36 32.01 20.26
C CYS A 521 43.57 31.11 20.50
N ALA A 522 43.84 30.17 19.59
CA ALA A 522 45.05 29.35 19.59
C ALA A 522 46.29 30.10 19.06
N SER A 523 46.11 31.27 18.46
CA SER A 523 47.23 32.13 18.02
C SER A 523 48.04 32.63 19.22
N SER A 524 49.31 32.99 18.98
CA SER A 524 50.19 33.53 20.04
C SER A 524 49.74 34.87 20.61
N ASP A 525 48.86 35.59 19.90
CA ASP A 525 48.28 36.86 20.34
C ASP A 525 46.84 36.69 20.87
N HIS A 526 46.34 35.44 20.95
CA HIS A 526 44.99 35.10 21.43
C HIS A 526 43.89 36.00 20.84
N GLY A 527 43.87 36.16 19.52
CA GLY A 527 42.88 37.00 18.83
C GLY A 527 42.96 38.49 19.16
N GLY A 528 44.05 38.96 19.78
CA GLY A 528 44.20 40.33 20.29
C GLY A 528 43.46 40.58 21.61
N CYS A 529 42.94 39.53 22.26
CA CYS A 529 42.31 39.62 23.58
C CYS A 529 43.35 39.64 24.71
N TRP A 530 42.96 40.11 25.88
CA TRP A 530 43.82 40.10 27.08
C TRP A 530 44.31 38.69 27.42
N HIS A 531 45.58 38.55 27.77
CA HIS A 531 46.15 37.30 28.28
C HIS A 531 47.25 37.58 29.31
N GLN A 532 47.41 36.70 30.31
CA GLN A 532 48.43 36.82 31.34
C GLN A 532 48.75 35.48 32.03
N ASP A 533 50.01 35.28 32.41
CA ASP A 533 50.47 34.11 33.15
C ASP A 533 50.31 34.28 34.66
N TYR A 534 49.76 33.25 35.31
CA TYR A 534 49.61 33.14 36.76
C TYR A 534 50.26 31.86 37.28
N THR A 535 50.77 31.89 38.51
CA THR A 535 51.27 30.68 39.18
C THR A 535 50.16 30.11 40.06
N VAL A 536 49.61 28.96 39.68
CA VAL A 536 48.54 28.27 40.40
C VAL A 536 49.08 26.91 40.86
N ASN A 537 49.05 26.64 42.17
CA ASN A 537 49.54 25.39 42.75
C ASN A 537 50.99 25.03 42.32
N GLY A 538 51.86 26.04 42.21
CA GLY A 538 53.27 25.87 41.82
C GLY A 538 53.50 25.61 40.32
N LYS A 539 52.48 25.71 39.48
CA LYS A 539 52.60 25.63 38.01
C LYS A 539 52.20 26.95 37.37
N THR A 540 52.96 27.39 36.39
CA THR A 540 52.57 28.55 35.56
C THR A 540 51.45 28.12 34.62
N LYS A 541 50.35 28.88 34.61
CA LYS A 541 49.21 28.71 33.72
C LYS A 541 48.85 30.05 33.10
N THR A 542 48.74 30.07 31.77
CA THR A 542 48.29 31.24 31.00
C THR A 542 46.77 31.29 31.01
N TYR A 543 46.20 32.44 31.35
CA TYR A 543 44.78 32.73 31.21
C TYR A 543 44.59 33.75 30.10
N SER A 544 43.62 33.53 29.22
CA SER A 544 43.27 34.43 28.13
C SER A 544 41.78 34.76 28.16
N ALA A 545 41.44 35.99 27.78
CA ALA A 545 40.08 36.43 27.56
C ALA A 545 39.56 36.06 26.16
N CYS A 546 40.39 35.46 25.31
CA CYS A 546 39.91 34.96 24.02
C CYS A 546 39.03 33.74 24.24
N LYS A 547 37.77 33.86 23.84
CA LYS A 547 36.82 32.77 23.81
C LYS A 547 36.46 32.48 22.35
N ASP A 548 36.68 31.23 21.95
CA ASP A 548 36.24 30.73 20.65
C ASP A 548 34.73 30.89 20.52
N ASN A 549 34.29 31.51 19.43
CA ASN A 549 32.90 31.84 19.16
C ASN A 549 32.30 30.95 18.07
N LEU A 550 32.95 29.80 17.79
CA LEU A 550 32.55 28.84 16.77
C LEU A 550 31.07 28.42 16.87
N GLU A 551 30.56 28.11 18.06
CA GLU A 551 29.15 27.68 18.25
C GLU A 551 28.14 28.76 17.81
N GLN A 552 28.41 30.02 18.17
CA GLN A 552 27.57 31.14 17.76
C GLN A 552 27.73 31.46 16.28
N TYR A 553 28.95 31.29 15.75
CA TYR A 553 29.24 31.44 14.32
C TYR A 553 28.46 30.41 13.50
N GLN A 554 28.52 29.13 13.87
CA GLN A 554 27.75 28.04 13.28
C GLN A 554 26.25 28.33 13.33
N THR A 555 25.75 28.75 14.50
CA THR A 555 24.32 29.10 14.66
C THR A 555 23.91 30.26 13.76
N ASN A 556 24.72 31.32 13.67
CA ASN A 556 24.41 32.47 12.82
C ASN A 556 24.48 32.12 11.33
N ALA A 557 25.49 31.35 10.93
CA ALA A 557 25.65 30.88 9.56
C ALA A 557 24.48 29.98 9.15
N ALA A 558 24.06 29.05 10.00
CA ALA A 558 22.92 28.16 9.76
C ALA A 558 21.59 28.91 9.64
N ASN A 559 21.46 30.07 10.30
CA ASN A 559 20.30 30.96 10.18
C ASN A 559 20.39 31.93 8.98
N GLY A 560 21.40 31.78 8.13
CA GLY A 560 21.62 32.58 6.92
C GLY A 560 22.09 34.00 7.18
N ARG A 561 22.72 34.24 8.33
CA ARG A 561 23.40 35.50 8.60
C ARG A 561 24.73 35.54 7.84
N ASP A 562 25.09 36.72 7.34
CA ASP A 562 26.38 36.93 6.65
C ASP A 562 27.54 36.47 7.55
N PRO A 563 28.36 35.49 7.11
CA PRO A 563 29.49 34.97 7.88
C PRO A 563 30.51 36.05 8.26
N GLN A 564 30.63 37.13 7.50
CA GLN A 564 31.51 38.26 7.80
C GLN A 564 31.02 39.13 8.96
N SER A 565 29.73 39.02 9.32
CA SER A 565 29.12 39.80 10.40
C SER A 565 29.29 39.15 11.79
N THR A 566 29.76 37.90 11.83
CA THR A 566 29.97 37.16 13.09
C THR A 566 31.45 36.86 13.25
N PRO A 567 32.13 37.39 14.27
CA PRO A 567 33.54 37.08 14.49
C PRO A 567 33.71 35.64 14.99
N LEU A 568 34.82 34.99 14.61
CA LEU A 568 35.18 33.63 15.04
C LEU A 568 35.62 33.56 16.51
N HIS A 569 35.99 34.70 17.11
CA HIS A 569 36.28 34.80 18.54
C HIS A 569 35.60 36.02 19.17
N ILE A 570 35.50 36.01 20.50
CA ILE A 570 35.10 37.18 21.29
C ILE A 570 36.06 37.36 22.48
N CYS A 571 36.27 38.60 22.90
CA CYS A 571 37.04 38.87 24.13
C CYS A 571 36.11 38.90 25.35
N GLN A 572 36.12 37.83 26.13
CA GLN A 572 35.38 37.67 27.37
C GLN A 572 36.27 37.07 28.46
N CYS A 573 36.35 37.73 29.62
CA CYS A 573 37.16 37.24 30.74
C CYS A 573 36.72 35.83 31.19
N PRO A 574 37.66 34.93 31.55
CA PRO A 574 37.34 33.63 32.10
C PRO A 574 36.51 33.72 33.39
N SER A 575 35.79 32.66 33.72
CA SER A 575 34.82 32.63 34.84
C SER A 575 35.38 33.10 36.18
N CYS A 576 36.66 32.81 36.47
CA CYS A 576 37.35 33.21 37.71
C CYS A 576 37.86 34.66 37.73
N PHE A 577 37.60 35.44 36.67
CA PHE A 577 38.09 36.81 36.52
C PHE A 577 36.93 37.79 36.35
N THR A 578 37.15 39.03 36.77
CA THR A 578 36.23 40.15 36.57
C THR A 578 36.80 41.06 35.49
N ALA A 579 35.95 41.46 34.55
CA ALA A 579 36.31 42.38 33.47
C ALA A 579 36.36 43.83 33.95
N PHE A 580 37.45 44.52 33.65
CA PHE A 580 37.63 45.95 33.86
C PHE A 580 37.94 46.61 32.52
N ALA A 581 37.16 47.63 32.14
CA ALA A 581 37.40 48.38 30.92
C ALA A 581 38.50 49.43 31.15
N LYS A 582 39.58 49.38 30.37
CA LYS A 582 40.58 50.45 30.33
C LYS A 582 40.09 51.63 29.49
N SER A 583 40.67 52.82 29.70
CA SER A 583 40.32 54.06 29.00
C SER A 583 40.52 54.03 27.48
N ASN A 584 41.22 53.03 26.95
CA ASN A 584 41.45 52.78 25.53
C ASN A 584 40.53 51.68 24.94
N GLY A 585 39.54 51.19 25.69
CA GLY A 585 38.58 50.17 25.23
C GLY A 585 39.05 48.71 25.37
N VAL A 586 40.28 48.46 25.83
CA VAL A 586 40.80 47.11 26.06
C VAL A 586 40.28 46.57 27.40
N ILE A 587 39.78 45.32 27.39
CA ILE A 587 39.32 44.62 28.60
C ILE A 587 40.54 44.10 29.36
N GLU A 588 40.63 44.35 30.67
CA GLU A 588 41.59 43.74 31.58
C GLU A 588 40.85 42.79 32.53
N CYS A 589 41.34 41.56 32.67
CA CYS A 589 40.72 40.57 33.53
C CYS A 589 41.49 40.42 34.84
N VAL A 590 40.82 40.63 35.97
CA VAL A 590 41.43 40.53 37.30
C VAL A 590 40.84 39.35 38.08
N PRO A 591 41.64 38.47 38.71
CA PRO A 591 41.14 37.35 39.49
C PRO A 591 40.13 37.77 40.56
N LYS A 592 39.03 37.03 40.69
CA LYS A 592 38.00 37.22 41.72
C LYS A 592 38.47 36.78 43.11
N CYS A 593 39.38 35.80 43.16
CA CYS A 593 39.94 35.17 44.35
C CYS A 593 41.28 34.50 44.01
N ASP A 594 41.87 33.76 44.96
CA ASP A 594 43.00 32.88 44.65
C ASP A 594 42.57 31.86 43.58
N LEU A 595 43.31 31.83 42.47
CA LEU A 595 43.03 30.95 41.34
C LEU A 595 43.21 29.47 41.71
N ALA A 596 43.89 29.15 42.81
CA ALA A 596 43.97 27.79 43.34
C ALA A 596 42.65 27.30 43.94
N ASP A 597 41.78 28.21 44.38
CA ASP A 597 40.54 27.93 45.11
C ASP A 597 39.27 28.24 44.27
N CYS A 598 39.45 28.60 43.00
CA CYS A 598 38.39 28.92 42.06
C CYS A 598 38.04 27.73 41.16
N ASP A 599 36.76 27.39 41.09
CA ASP A 599 36.27 26.42 40.11
C ASP A 599 36.17 27.09 38.73
N GLU A 600 36.99 26.64 37.77
CA GLU A 600 37.09 27.27 36.45
C GLU A 600 35.82 27.14 35.58
N SER A 601 34.98 26.14 35.85
CA SER A 601 33.74 25.92 35.11
C SER A 601 32.62 26.86 35.56
N THR A 602 32.57 27.17 36.86
CA THR A 602 31.49 27.96 37.47
C THR A 602 31.91 29.38 37.85
N GLY A 603 33.21 29.64 37.99
CA GLY A 603 33.76 30.91 38.48
C GLY A 603 33.49 31.16 39.97
N VAL A 604 33.13 30.12 40.72
CA VAL A 604 32.83 30.18 42.15
C VAL A 604 34.11 29.92 42.96
N CYS A 605 34.38 30.81 43.92
CA CYS A 605 35.51 30.68 44.84
C CYS A 605 35.08 29.90 46.07
N SER A 606 35.84 28.86 46.43
CA SER A 606 35.58 28.06 47.62
C SER A 606 36.25 28.68 48.86
N GLU A 607 35.52 28.83 49.97
CA GLU A 607 36.13 29.03 51.28
C GLU A 607 36.47 27.66 51.87
N ALA A 608 37.69 27.52 52.42
CA ALA A 608 38.14 26.31 53.10
C ALA A 608 37.27 26.02 54.34
N GLY A 609 36.31 25.10 54.22
CA GLY A 609 35.42 24.76 55.33
C GLY A 609 34.54 23.50 55.13
N SER A 610 35.09 22.35 55.53
CA SER A 610 34.42 21.22 56.23
C SER A 610 33.00 20.78 55.83
N GLY A 611 32.84 19.52 55.41
CA GLY A 611 31.58 18.77 55.65
C GLY A 611 31.39 17.48 54.86
N LYS A 612 31.86 16.35 55.40
CA LYS A 612 31.49 14.99 54.96
C LYS A 612 29.99 14.73 55.20
N GLY A 613 29.30 14.15 54.21
CA GLY A 613 27.95 13.60 54.40
C GLY A 613 27.59 12.58 53.32
N GLY A 614 27.88 11.30 53.57
CA GLY A 614 27.47 10.20 52.71
C GLY A 614 25.99 9.85 52.89
N LEU A 615 25.30 9.58 51.78
CA LEU A 615 23.94 9.05 51.75
C LEU A 615 23.95 7.58 51.28
N ALA A 616 23.16 6.76 51.96
CA ALA A 616 23.22 5.32 51.96
C ALA A 616 22.47 4.69 50.75
N LEU A 617 23.19 3.86 50.00
CA LEU A 617 22.77 3.20 48.74
C LEU A 617 21.78 2.03 48.89
N TRP A 618 21.05 1.88 50.00
CA TRP A 618 20.18 0.71 50.20
C TRP A 618 18.68 0.96 49.93
N ALA A 619 18.26 2.21 49.71
CA ALA A 619 16.84 2.56 49.58
C ALA A 619 16.24 2.44 48.16
N VAL A 620 17.07 2.41 47.10
CA VAL A 620 16.59 2.41 45.69
C VAL A 620 16.31 0.99 45.17
N LEU A 621 16.93 -0.03 45.77
CA LEU A 621 16.86 -1.42 45.30
C LEU A 621 15.54 -2.14 45.66
N LEU A 622 14.76 -1.60 46.60
CA LEU A 622 13.47 -2.19 47.01
C LEU A 622 12.27 -1.71 46.18
N ILE A 623 12.39 -0.62 45.44
CA ILE A 623 11.30 -0.07 44.62
C ILE A 623 11.25 -0.76 43.24
N VAL A 624 12.40 -1.17 42.71
CA VAL A 624 12.50 -1.79 41.36
C VAL A 624 11.98 -3.23 41.34
N VAL A 625 12.12 -3.99 42.43
CA VAL A 625 11.67 -5.40 42.50
C VAL A 625 10.15 -5.52 42.73
N GLY A 626 9.52 -4.50 43.32
CA GLY A 626 8.08 -4.46 43.54
C GLY A 626 7.25 -4.20 42.27
N ALA A 627 7.80 -3.49 41.29
CA ALA A 627 7.07 -3.11 40.07
C ALA A 627 7.00 -4.24 39.01
N ALA A 628 7.95 -5.19 39.02
CA ALA A 628 8.01 -6.28 38.04
C ALA A 628 6.99 -7.42 38.31
N GLY A 629 6.50 -7.56 39.54
CA GLY A 629 5.59 -8.64 39.92
C GLY A 629 4.12 -8.44 39.52
N VAL A 630 3.69 -7.20 39.34
CA VAL A 630 2.26 -6.87 39.07
C VAL A 630 1.93 -6.98 37.57
N LEU A 631 2.91 -6.78 36.68
CA LEU A 631 2.72 -6.85 35.23
C LEU A 631 2.60 -8.30 34.68
N ALA A 632 3.13 -9.29 35.39
CA ALA A 632 3.13 -10.69 34.94
C ALA A 632 1.78 -11.42 35.13
N ALA A 633 0.92 -10.97 36.07
CA ALA A 633 -0.35 -11.62 36.36
C ALA A 633 -1.53 -11.07 35.54
N GLY A 634 -1.49 -9.79 35.13
CA GLY A 634 -2.53 -9.14 34.34
C GLY A 634 -2.58 -9.60 32.87
N GLY A 635 -1.42 -9.88 32.27
CA GLY A 635 -1.32 -10.26 30.86
C GLY A 635 -1.93 -11.62 30.53
N PHE A 636 -1.88 -12.59 31.45
CA PHE A 636 -2.34 -13.95 31.21
C PHE A 636 -3.88 -14.10 31.23
N ALA A 637 -4.59 -13.22 31.96
CA ALA A 637 -6.05 -13.23 32.02
C ALA A 637 -6.70 -12.61 30.77
N VAL A 638 -6.12 -11.52 30.23
CA VAL A 638 -6.58 -10.88 28.99
C VAL A 638 -6.31 -11.76 27.77
N TYR A 639 -5.16 -12.44 27.75
CA TYR A 639 -4.80 -13.41 26.72
C TYR A 639 -5.80 -14.57 26.62
N LYS A 640 -6.30 -15.08 27.76
CA LYS A 640 -7.25 -16.20 27.80
C LYS A 640 -8.71 -15.78 27.53
N TYR A 641 -9.05 -14.50 27.67
CA TYR A 641 -10.38 -13.97 27.38
C TYR A 641 -10.57 -13.66 25.88
N ARG A 642 -9.53 -13.19 25.18
CA ARG A 642 -9.59 -12.86 23.74
C ARG A 642 -9.72 -14.06 22.79
N ILE A 643 -9.16 -15.23 23.13
CA ILE A 643 -9.19 -16.41 22.26
C ILE A 643 -10.55 -17.14 22.25
N ARG A 644 -11.47 -16.81 23.16
CA ARG A 644 -12.81 -17.45 23.22
C ARG A 644 -13.89 -16.75 22.41
N THR A 645 -13.65 -15.57 21.85
CA THR A 645 -14.65 -14.80 21.08
C THR A 645 -14.39 -14.76 19.58
N GLN A 646 -13.38 -15.47 19.06
CA GLN A 646 -13.19 -15.69 17.64
C GLN A 646 -13.35 -17.17 17.31
N MET A 647 -14.60 -17.63 17.18
CA MET A 647 -14.92 -18.83 16.43
C MET A 647 -16.38 -18.81 15.96
N HIS A 648 -16.53 -18.96 14.64
CA HIS A 648 -17.73 -19.31 13.85
C HIS A 648 -18.54 -18.18 13.20
N GLN A 649 -17.94 -17.41 12.28
CA GLN A 649 -18.73 -16.74 11.22
C GLN A 649 -18.21 -16.87 9.77
N GLU A 650 -16.99 -17.33 9.49
CA GLU A 650 -16.46 -17.32 8.11
C GLU A 650 -16.71 -18.60 7.28
N ILE A 651 -17.80 -19.31 7.52
CA ILE A 651 -18.32 -20.33 6.55
C ILE A 651 -19.76 -20.00 6.11
N ARG A 652 -20.40 -19.00 6.72
CA ARG A 652 -21.79 -18.63 6.39
C ARG A 652 -21.90 -17.39 5.50
N ALA A 653 -20.87 -16.53 5.48
CA ALA A 653 -20.88 -15.29 4.71
C ALA A 653 -20.55 -15.46 3.23
N ILE A 654 -19.84 -16.54 2.85
CA ILE A 654 -19.44 -16.79 1.45
C ILE A 654 -20.24 -17.95 0.82
N MET A 655 -20.72 -18.94 1.60
CA MET A 655 -21.68 -19.92 1.06
C MET A 655 -23.07 -19.31 0.74
N SER A 656 -23.36 -18.09 1.21
CA SER A 656 -24.57 -17.37 0.79
C SER A 656 -24.43 -16.65 -0.56
N GLN A 657 -23.25 -16.68 -1.18
CA GLN A 657 -23.02 -16.12 -2.53
C GLN A 657 -22.96 -17.19 -3.63
N TYR A 658 -22.78 -18.48 -3.30
CA TYR A 658 -22.64 -19.55 -4.32
C TYR A 658 -23.53 -20.78 -4.09
N MET A 659 -24.64 -20.64 -3.38
CA MET A 659 -25.65 -21.71 -3.30
C MET A 659 -27.07 -21.11 -3.31
N PRO A 660 -27.88 -21.35 -4.36
CA PRO A 660 -29.31 -21.24 -4.23
C PRO A 660 -29.76 -22.44 -3.39
N LEU A 661 -29.75 -22.30 -2.07
CA LEU A 661 -30.64 -23.11 -1.26
C LEU A 661 -32.01 -22.47 -1.41
N GLU A 662 -32.81 -23.04 -2.32
CA GLU A 662 -34.26 -22.89 -2.29
C GLU A 662 -34.71 -23.02 -0.84
N SER A 663 -35.15 -21.91 -0.24
CA SER A 663 -35.87 -21.96 1.03
C SER A 663 -37.38 -22.09 0.73
N ASP A 664 -37.76 -23.07 -0.11
CA ASP A 664 -39.15 -23.50 -0.21
C ASP A 664 -39.41 -24.63 0.79
N GLY A 665 -39.35 -24.22 2.06
CA GLY A 665 -39.96 -24.96 3.16
C GLY A 665 -41.43 -24.63 3.25
N THR A 666 -42.21 -25.21 2.34
CA THR A 666 -43.67 -25.31 2.42
C THR A 666 -44.11 -25.89 3.78
N GLN A 667 -44.60 -25.02 4.66
CA GLN A 667 -45.47 -25.40 5.79
C GLN A 667 -46.62 -24.42 5.91
N GLU A 668 -47.42 -24.28 4.86
CA GLU A 668 -48.78 -23.73 4.99
C GLU A 668 -49.71 -24.15 3.83
N GLU A 669 -49.69 -25.42 3.42
CA GLU A 669 -50.78 -25.96 2.58
C GLU A 669 -50.97 -27.48 2.73
N LYS A 670 -51.23 -27.94 3.96
CA LYS A 670 -51.87 -29.25 4.22
C LYS A 670 -52.81 -29.15 5.42
N GLU A 671 -53.78 -28.24 5.36
CA GLU A 671 -54.94 -28.28 6.26
C GLU A 671 -56.19 -27.65 5.64
N THR A 672 -56.45 -27.89 4.35
CA THR A 672 -57.75 -27.51 3.75
C THR A 672 -58.20 -28.43 2.62
N LEU A 673 -58.06 -29.75 2.78
CA LEU A 673 -58.76 -30.76 1.96
C LEU A 673 -59.16 -31.98 2.79
N THR A 674 -59.72 -31.71 3.97
CA THR A 674 -60.62 -32.59 4.72
C THR A 674 -61.68 -31.73 5.39
N ASN A 675 -62.58 -31.16 4.59
CA ASN A 675 -63.95 -30.76 4.94
C ASN A 675 -64.57 -29.99 3.75
N ALA A 676 -64.97 -30.71 2.70
CA ALA A 676 -66.11 -30.42 1.81
C ALA A 676 -66.30 -31.61 0.86
#